data_AF-A0A7R9VU90-F1
#
_entry.id   AF-A0A7R9VU90-F1
#
_cell.length_a   1.000
_cell.length_b   1.000
_cell.length_c   1.000
_cell.angle_alpha   90.00
_cell.angle_beta   90.00
_cell.angle_gamma   90.00
#
_symmetry.space_group_name_H-M   'P 1'
#
loop_
_entity.id
_entity.type
_entity.pdbx_description
1 polymer ?
#
loop_
_entity_poly.entity_id
_entity_poly.type
_entity_poly.pdbx_seq_one_letter_code
_entity_poly.pdbx_strand_id
1 'polypeptide(L)'
;MSSRFVPGNFQYNGPVALALGPALAVAAAVGGRPVMATLAIGAMISYMMDTLQYREGAFTCSWLTLSATYFTFVVALVMDAESSVFLIIGLCISMMAVCAVTGMWVSLQFKWIQMQYPTVAVMFERVVVTGSVPLAAVVHSLALALVVEARDVPYFLLVSLCATYHLLGRPVTSSFSNAKGAVASMLGGGRSGAAGAGGVHGPGASAAVLATSVQSRLDGLLMAAVTMSAPAALYASEHYTVLFRHALHMYSVVLLASVPTLYVSLVPCGMWWLPAHPRLARALQMLVLLPALLGTLAGFEGRVVFVSFRQFIQLHPPWDWISVTAALLGLGAAALAYVSGSAGRAVDVTIAGALMLVCTAAGAVAAGLPLHWLPAPLLAAAGLALYYDSGSLREYALFAAGAAATGVWFVRHHFWFLDIMVGTTHLHTLCKLLLVALVPALLVPGLVVSRSSRQLLGALLMLQASLLCVLEEKLYAPSHDELAGEVMYPSWLVLATSAAGLATAHWLRADAAITHTAAWVLVSLHSAKLCMLLLPEAYLVLPSALLSLAVNAPLFLYETERRPHGIVGGVLRRRVRLTPLQGLVHALSVLAAVALARFAVFDVVQYLSSSRPTEGVLLGALALVLAAGLAPLLLRCYGSSPVLPRLLALLAITGVLLLFLQPPLPLRGGSRCPKLPLSLCPRLWDERHIPMHGTEDVEVWGRGLSRKEHWPRWLLLAACVLGASTTTVR
;
A
#
# COMPACT_ATOMS: atom_id res chain seq x y z
N MET A 1 -16.79 -25.97 26.48
CA MET A 1 -16.59 -24.93 25.44
C MET A 1 -17.86 -24.52 24.71
N SER A 2 -19.00 -25.23 24.83
CA SER A 2 -20.24 -24.95 24.07
C SER A 2 -21.01 -23.69 24.49
N SER A 3 -20.84 -23.15 25.71
CA SER A 3 -21.61 -21.97 26.19
C SER A 3 -21.06 -20.60 25.75
N ARG A 4 -19.98 -20.56 24.94
CA ARG A 4 -19.27 -19.31 24.57
C ARG A 4 -19.22 -19.02 23.07
N PHE A 5 -19.74 -19.93 22.23
CA PHE A 5 -19.71 -19.79 20.77
C PHE A 5 -20.89 -18.98 20.27
N VAL A 6 -20.63 -17.97 19.44
CA VAL A 6 -21.66 -17.17 18.77
C VAL A 6 -21.33 -17.14 17.28
N PRO A 7 -22.24 -17.64 16.40
CA PRO A 7 -22.02 -17.57 14.96
C PRO A 7 -22.03 -16.11 14.51
N GLY A 8 -21.15 -15.78 13.56
CA GLY A 8 -20.86 -14.41 13.20
C GLY A 8 -20.12 -14.30 11.87
N ASN A 9 -19.88 -13.06 11.43
CA ASN A 9 -19.04 -12.83 10.27
C ASN A 9 -17.57 -12.97 10.68
N PHE A 10 -16.78 -13.63 9.85
CA PHE A 10 -15.34 -13.77 10.09
C PHE A 10 -14.65 -12.41 10.05
N GLN A 11 -13.96 -12.04 11.13
CA GLN A 11 -13.40 -10.69 11.30
C GLN A 11 -12.13 -10.48 10.48
N TYR A 12 -11.41 -11.56 10.14
CA TYR A 12 -10.07 -11.51 9.54
C TYR A 12 -10.06 -11.73 8.03
N ASN A 13 -11.20 -11.52 7.35
CA ASN A 13 -11.32 -11.67 5.89
C ASN A 13 -10.27 -10.85 5.12
N GLY A 14 -10.05 -9.58 5.49
CA GLY A 14 -9.06 -8.71 4.83
C GLY A 14 -7.62 -9.21 5.01
N PRO A 15 -7.14 -9.39 6.26
CA PRO A 15 -5.81 -9.94 6.55
C PRO A 15 -5.53 -11.28 5.86
N VAL A 16 -6.48 -12.21 5.89
CA VAL A 16 -6.33 -13.54 5.28
C VAL A 16 -6.32 -13.43 3.75
N ALA A 17 -7.16 -12.58 3.16
CA ALA A 17 -7.13 -12.32 1.72
C ALA A 17 -5.79 -11.73 1.26
N LEU A 18 -5.15 -10.88 2.06
CA LEU A 18 -3.84 -10.31 1.74
C LEU A 18 -2.73 -11.38 1.75
N ALA A 19 -2.84 -12.40 2.62
CA ALA A 19 -1.90 -13.51 2.65
C ALA A 19 -2.15 -14.55 1.54
N LEU A 20 -3.41 -15.01 1.38
CA LEU A 20 -3.79 -16.11 0.49
C LEU A 20 -4.09 -15.66 -0.95
N GLY A 21 -4.56 -14.43 -1.17
CA GLY A 21 -4.91 -13.90 -2.49
C GLY A 21 -3.72 -13.94 -3.47
N PRO A 22 -2.56 -13.39 -3.11
CA PRO A 22 -1.35 -13.53 -3.93
C PRO A 22 -0.98 -15.00 -4.15
N ALA A 23 -1.18 -15.87 -3.16
CA ALA A 23 -0.85 -17.28 -3.30
C ALA A 23 -1.72 -17.99 -4.36
N LEU A 24 -3.01 -17.69 -4.42
CA LEU A 24 -3.91 -18.20 -5.46
C LEU A 24 -3.59 -17.63 -6.84
N ALA A 25 -3.20 -16.36 -6.92
CA ALA A 25 -2.80 -15.74 -8.19
C ALA A 25 -1.54 -16.40 -8.76
N VAL A 26 -0.55 -16.69 -7.91
CA VAL A 26 0.68 -17.42 -8.29
C VAL A 26 0.35 -18.83 -8.75
N ALA A 27 -0.51 -19.53 -8.03
CA ALA A 27 -0.96 -20.85 -8.44
C ALA A 27 -1.58 -20.84 -9.83
N ALA A 28 -2.40 -19.82 -10.13
CA ALA A 28 -3.02 -19.65 -11.44
C ALA A 28 -1.98 -19.29 -12.52
N ALA A 29 -0.98 -18.47 -12.19
CA ALA A 29 0.10 -18.08 -13.10
C ALA A 29 1.01 -19.27 -13.44
N VAL A 30 1.47 -20.01 -12.43
CA VAL A 30 2.36 -21.17 -12.59
C VAL A 30 1.62 -22.34 -13.23
N GLY A 31 0.35 -22.57 -12.85
CA GLY A 31 -0.49 -23.62 -13.44
C GLY A 31 -1.03 -23.29 -14.84
N GLY A 32 -0.80 -22.07 -15.34
CA GLY A 32 -1.18 -21.63 -16.67
C GLY A 32 -2.69 -21.57 -16.92
N ARG A 33 -3.05 -21.60 -18.21
CA ARG A 33 -4.44 -21.54 -18.69
C ARG A 33 -5.41 -22.55 -18.05
N PRO A 34 -5.07 -23.84 -17.83
CA PRO A 34 -6.04 -24.79 -17.29
C PRO A 34 -6.40 -24.47 -15.82
N VAL A 35 -5.42 -24.06 -15.01
CA VAL A 35 -5.66 -23.68 -13.61
C VAL A 35 -6.45 -22.38 -13.52
N MET A 36 -6.16 -21.39 -14.37
CA MET A 36 -6.97 -20.17 -14.45
C MET A 36 -8.42 -20.46 -14.88
N ALA A 37 -8.62 -21.32 -15.88
CA ALA A 37 -9.95 -21.67 -16.38
C ALA A 37 -10.78 -22.40 -15.30
N THR A 38 -10.18 -23.35 -14.59
CA THR A 38 -10.87 -24.08 -13.50
C THR A 38 -11.27 -23.16 -12.35
N LEU A 39 -10.39 -22.24 -11.93
CA LEU A 39 -10.72 -21.25 -10.91
C LEU A 39 -11.83 -20.29 -11.36
N ALA A 40 -11.76 -19.77 -12.60
CA ALA A 40 -12.74 -18.82 -13.12
C ALA A 40 -14.14 -19.46 -13.28
N ILE A 41 -14.21 -20.63 -13.91
CA ILE A 41 -15.47 -21.36 -14.11
C ILE A 41 -16.03 -21.80 -12.76
N GLY A 42 -15.20 -22.36 -11.88
CA GLY A 42 -15.63 -22.79 -10.55
C GLY A 42 -16.13 -21.64 -9.68
N ALA A 43 -15.49 -20.46 -9.74
CA ALA A 43 -15.97 -19.26 -9.07
C ALA A 43 -17.31 -18.77 -9.65
N MET A 44 -17.49 -18.81 -10.98
CA MET A 44 -18.76 -18.45 -11.62
C MET A 44 -19.90 -19.38 -11.19
N ILE A 45 -19.66 -20.69 -11.17
CA ILE A 45 -20.66 -21.67 -10.73
C ILE A 45 -20.95 -21.50 -9.24
N SER A 46 -19.94 -21.31 -8.40
CA SER A 46 -20.11 -21.06 -6.96
C SER A 46 -20.95 -19.81 -6.71
N TYR A 47 -20.68 -18.73 -7.45
CA TYR A 47 -21.46 -17.50 -7.39
C TYR A 47 -22.91 -17.72 -7.84
N MET A 48 -23.12 -18.43 -8.95
CA MET A 48 -24.46 -18.77 -9.42
C MET A 48 -25.25 -19.55 -8.36
N MET A 49 -24.63 -20.56 -7.73
CA MET A 49 -25.26 -21.34 -6.65
C MET A 49 -25.60 -20.48 -5.43
N ASP A 50 -24.73 -19.53 -5.07
CA ASP A 50 -24.99 -18.58 -3.98
C ASP A 50 -26.15 -17.62 -4.32
N THR A 51 -26.21 -17.11 -5.57
CA THR A 51 -27.34 -16.28 -6.02
C THR A 51 -28.68 -17.04 -6.04
N LEU A 52 -28.64 -18.34 -6.31
CA LEU A 52 -29.80 -19.24 -6.23
C LEU A 52 -30.15 -19.65 -4.77
N GLN A 53 -29.40 -19.14 -3.78
CA GLN A 53 -29.55 -19.46 -2.35
C GLN A 53 -29.31 -20.94 -2.00
N TYR A 54 -28.69 -21.73 -2.89
CA TYR A 54 -28.37 -23.12 -2.64
C TYR A 54 -27.00 -23.26 -1.96
N ARG A 55 -26.98 -23.01 -0.64
CA ARG A 55 -25.76 -22.88 0.17
C ARG A 55 -24.89 -24.14 0.20
N GLU A 56 -25.51 -25.32 0.25
CA GLU A 56 -24.79 -26.60 0.25
C GLU A 56 -24.12 -26.86 -1.10
N GLY A 57 -24.78 -26.50 -2.21
CA GLY A 57 -24.20 -26.56 -3.55
C GLY A 57 -23.07 -25.57 -3.77
N ALA A 58 -23.20 -24.35 -3.25
CA ALA A 58 -22.11 -23.37 -3.29
C ALA A 58 -20.87 -23.86 -2.49
N PHE A 59 -21.10 -24.44 -1.31
CA PHE A 59 -20.04 -25.04 -0.51
C PHE A 59 -19.34 -26.21 -1.21
N THR A 60 -20.09 -27.19 -1.72
CA THR A 60 -19.52 -28.35 -2.40
C THR A 60 -18.81 -27.94 -3.69
N CYS A 61 -19.38 -27.02 -4.47
CA CYS A 61 -18.75 -26.47 -5.66
C CYS A 61 -17.41 -25.78 -5.33
N SER A 62 -17.33 -25.03 -4.23
CA SER A 62 -16.08 -24.36 -3.85
C SER A 62 -14.95 -25.35 -3.52
N TRP A 63 -15.23 -26.42 -2.77
CA TRP A 63 -14.25 -27.47 -2.46
C TRP A 63 -13.88 -28.29 -3.69
N LEU A 64 -14.86 -28.63 -4.54
CA LEU A 64 -14.59 -29.33 -5.80
C LEU A 64 -13.72 -28.50 -6.74
N THR A 65 -13.97 -27.18 -6.80
CA THR A 65 -13.15 -26.24 -7.57
C THR A 65 -11.70 -26.26 -7.08
N LEU A 66 -11.47 -26.16 -5.77
CA LEU A 66 -10.12 -26.17 -5.20
C LEU A 66 -9.41 -27.51 -5.40
N SER A 67 -10.13 -28.64 -5.28
CA SER A 67 -9.59 -29.97 -5.56
C SER A 67 -9.24 -30.16 -7.03
N ALA A 68 -10.11 -29.72 -7.95
CA ALA A 68 -9.84 -29.75 -9.39
C ALA A 68 -8.67 -28.83 -9.78
N THR A 69 -8.58 -27.66 -9.13
CA THR A 69 -7.45 -26.72 -9.29
C THR A 69 -6.14 -27.38 -8.86
N TYR A 70 -6.12 -28.06 -7.72
CA TYR A 70 -4.94 -28.80 -7.28
C TYR A 70 -4.57 -29.92 -8.25
N PHE A 71 -5.54 -30.73 -8.69
CA PHE A 71 -5.27 -31.83 -9.62
C PHE A 71 -4.74 -31.32 -10.97
N THR A 72 -5.36 -30.29 -11.54
CA THR A 72 -4.90 -29.67 -12.79
C THR A 72 -3.51 -29.04 -12.65
N PHE A 73 -3.21 -28.42 -11.51
CA PHE A 73 -1.88 -27.92 -11.21
C PHE A 73 -0.83 -29.03 -11.16
N VAL A 74 -1.11 -30.15 -10.47
CA VAL A 74 -0.19 -31.29 -10.39
C VAL A 74 0.05 -31.88 -11.78
N VAL A 75 -1.00 -32.06 -12.58
CA VAL A 75 -0.87 -32.58 -13.96
C VAL A 75 -0.05 -31.62 -14.81
N ALA A 76 -0.34 -30.32 -14.77
CA ALA A 76 0.44 -29.32 -15.51
C ALA A 76 1.92 -29.35 -15.11
N LEU A 77 2.20 -29.40 -13.80
CA LEU A 77 3.55 -29.43 -13.28
C LEU A 77 4.31 -30.71 -13.68
N VAL A 78 3.67 -31.89 -13.61
CA VAL A 78 4.31 -33.16 -13.96
C VAL A 78 4.57 -33.28 -15.47
N MET A 79 3.69 -32.73 -16.30
CA MET A 79 3.81 -32.82 -17.75
C MET A 79 4.84 -31.83 -18.32
N ASP A 80 4.99 -30.65 -17.71
CA ASP A 80 5.85 -29.57 -18.24
C ASP A 80 7.20 -29.42 -17.52
N ALA A 81 7.43 -30.07 -16.37
CA ALA A 81 8.62 -29.79 -15.57
C ALA A 81 9.86 -30.64 -15.94
N GLU A 82 10.92 -29.96 -16.41
CA GLU A 82 12.30 -30.49 -16.46
C GLU A 82 13.04 -30.35 -15.11
N SER A 83 12.34 -29.87 -14.07
CA SER A 83 12.92 -29.55 -12.77
C SER A 83 13.17 -30.77 -11.87
N SER A 84 13.96 -30.59 -10.81
CA SER A 84 14.25 -31.68 -9.87
C SER A 84 13.00 -32.21 -9.17
N VAL A 85 12.95 -33.52 -8.95
CA VAL A 85 11.81 -34.21 -8.31
C VAL A 85 11.48 -33.61 -6.93
N PHE A 86 12.50 -33.20 -6.17
CA PHE A 86 12.31 -32.56 -4.87
C PHE A 86 11.57 -31.23 -4.95
N LEU A 87 11.85 -30.41 -5.97
CA LEU A 87 11.16 -29.15 -6.19
C LEU A 87 9.69 -29.39 -6.56
N ILE A 88 9.43 -30.36 -7.43
CA ILE A 88 8.08 -30.75 -7.84
C ILE A 88 7.26 -31.20 -6.61
N ILE A 89 7.82 -32.09 -5.77
CA ILE A 89 7.17 -32.54 -4.54
C ILE A 89 6.89 -31.37 -3.59
N GLY A 90 7.88 -30.49 -3.39
CA GLY A 90 7.73 -29.32 -2.53
C GLY A 90 6.62 -28.37 -3.01
N LEU A 91 6.56 -28.12 -4.32
CA LEU A 91 5.55 -27.26 -4.93
C LEU A 91 4.15 -27.89 -4.81
N CYS A 92 4.02 -29.20 -5.06
CA CYS A 92 2.76 -29.93 -4.85
C CYS A 92 2.26 -29.83 -3.40
N ILE A 93 3.15 -30.04 -2.41
CA ILE A 93 2.79 -29.92 -0.99
C ILE A 93 2.35 -28.49 -0.66
N SER A 94 3.08 -27.48 -1.14
CA SER A 94 2.74 -26.08 -0.90
C SER A 94 1.38 -25.71 -1.49
N MET A 95 1.10 -26.16 -2.72
CA MET A 95 -0.15 -25.89 -3.41
C MET A 95 -1.34 -26.63 -2.76
N MET A 96 -1.14 -27.88 -2.34
CA MET A 96 -2.12 -28.61 -1.55
C MET A 96 -2.50 -27.84 -0.28
N ALA A 97 -1.50 -27.30 0.42
CA ALA A 97 -1.72 -26.53 1.64
C ALA A 97 -2.44 -25.20 1.37
N VAL A 98 -2.13 -24.49 0.27
CA VAL A 98 -2.86 -23.28 -0.15
C VAL A 98 -4.32 -23.59 -0.45
N CYS A 99 -4.61 -24.63 -1.24
CA CYS A 99 -5.98 -25.05 -1.55
C CYS A 99 -6.74 -25.46 -0.29
N ALA A 100 -6.12 -26.23 0.60
CA ALA A 100 -6.75 -26.68 1.84
C ALA A 100 -7.09 -25.51 2.78
N VAL A 101 -6.14 -24.58 3.01
CA VAL A 101 -6.37 -23.41 3.86
C VAL A 101 -7.38 -22.45 3.24
N THR A 102 -7.36 -22.28 1.92
CA THR A 102 -8.39 -21.50 1.20
C THR A 102 -9.77 -22.15 1.35
N GLY A 103 -9.87 -23.47 1.25
CA GLY A 103 -11.11 -24.21 1.47
C GLY A 103 -11.64 -24.05 2.89
N MET A 104 -10.77 -24.08 3.90
CA MET A 104 -11.14 -23.79 5.28
C MET A 104 -11.61 -22.34 5.45
N TRP A 105 -10.97 -21.37 4.79
CA TRP A 105 -11.39 -19.97 4.82
C TRP A 105 -12.75 -19.74 4.16
N VAL A 106 -13.02 -20.40 3.04
CA VAL A 106 -14.34 -20.40 2.38
C VAL A 106 -15.40 -21.04 3.28
N SER A 107 -15.07 -22.15 3.94
CA SER A 107 -15.96 -22.86 4.87
C SER A 107 -16.42 -21.96 6.02
N LEU A 108 -15.56 -21.06 6.51
CA LEU A 108 -15.88 -20.11 7.57
C LEU A 108 -16.93 -19.06 7.15
N GLN A 109 -17.14 -18.82 5.85
CA GLN A 109 -18.15 -17.86 5.38
C GLN A 109 -19.58 -18.40 5.51
N PHE A 110 -19.75 -19.72 5.58
CA PHE A 110 -21.06 -20.36 5.65
C PHE A 110 -21.56 -20.44 7.10
N LYS A 111 -22.56 -19.61 7.43
CA LYS A 111 -23.19 -19.59 8.78
C LYS A 111 -23.76 -20.93 9.23
N TRP A 112 -24.26 -21.75 8.30
CA TRP A 112 -24.81 -23.06 8.65
C TRP A 112 -23.74 -23.99 9.24
N ILE A 113 -22.52 -23.99 8.69
CA ILE A 113 -21.38 -24.77 9.20
C ILE A 113 -21.02 -24.31 10.61
N GLN A 114 -21.02 -23.00 10.85
CA GLN A 114 -20.78 -22.43 12.17
C GLN A 114 -21.81 -22.91 13.20
N MET A 115 -23.09 -23.01 12.82
CA MET A 115 -24.16 -23.44 13.72
C MET A 115 -24.17 -24.95 13.99
N GLN A 116 -23.91 -25.77 12.97
CA GLN A 116 -23.94 -27.24 13.11
C GLN A 116 -22.64 -27.79 13.71
N TYR A 117 -21.48 -27.21 13.37
CA TYR A 117 -20.16 -27.70 13.75
C TYR A 117 -19.28 -26.61 14.36
N PRO A 118 -19.64 -26.07 15.55
CA PRO A 118 -18.94 -24.94 16.16
C PRO A 118 -17.46 -25.25 16.50
N THR A 119 -17.15 -26.48 16.90
CA THR A 119 -15.77 -26.90 17.18
C THR A 119 -14.91 -26.88 15.92
N VAL A 120 -15.47 -27.32 14.79
CA VAL A 120 -14.78 -27.32 13.50
C VAL A 120 -14.54 -25.89 13.02
N ALA A 121 -15.52 -25.00 13.19
CA ALA A 121 -15.38 -23.58 12.85
C ALA A 121 -14.24 -22.91 13.65
N VAL A 122 -14.09 -23.19 14.95
CA VAL A 122 -12.98 -22.65 15.75
C VAL A 122 -11.62 -23.23 15.32
N MET A 123 -11.58 -24.51 14.97
CA MET A 123 -10.35 -25.14 14.45
C MET A 123 -9.94 -24.59 13.08
N PHE A 124 -10.90 -24.40 12.17
CA PHE A 124 -10.66 -23.73 10.89
C PHE A 124 -10.19 -22.30 11.07
N GLU A 125 -10.81 -21.54 12.00
CA GLU A 125 -10.34 -20.18 12.33
C GLU A 125 -8.88 -20.20 12.80
N ARG A 126 -8.50 -21.14 13.68
CA ARG A 126 -7.11 -21.28 14.12
C ARG A 126 -6.17 -21.61 12.96
N VAL A 127 -6.48 -22.65 12.17
CA VAL A 127 -5.62 -23.09 11.06
C VAL A 127 -5.46 -22.01 10.00
N VAL A 128 -6.53 -21.30 9.65
CA VAL A 128 -6.48 -20.20 8.66
C VAL A 128 -5.61 -19.05 9.16
N VAL A 129 -5.79 -18.65 10.42
CA VAL A 129 -5.02 -17.55 11.00
C VAL A 129 -3.55 -17.93 11.19
N THR A 130 -3.23 -19.14 11.66
CA THR A 130 -1.84 -19.56 11.92
C THR A 130 -1.10 -20.06 10.68
N GLY A 131 -1.81 -20.72 9.77
CA GLY A 131 -1.23 -21.32 8.55
C GLY A 131 -0.97 -20.32 7.44
N SER A 132 -1.64 -19.17 7.44
CA SER A 132 -1.49 -18.14 6.41
C SER A 132 -0.09 -17.53 6.32
N VAL A 133 0.60 -17.27 7.44
CA VAL A 133 1.95 -16.67 7.48
C VAL A 133 3.03 -17.59 6.89
N PRO A 134 3.17 -18.86 7.30
CA PRO A 134 4.15 -19.76 6.69
C PRO A 134 3.83 -20.07 5.22
N LEU A 135 2.55 -20.14 4.84
CA LEU A 135 2.17 -20.29 3.44
C LEU A 135 2.53 -19.04 2.61
N ALA A 136 2.31 -17.85 3.17
CA ALA A 136 2.75 -16.60 2.56
C ALA A 136 4.28 -16.60 2.35
N ALA A 137 5.07 -17.10 3.31
CA ALA A 137 6.53 -17.17 3.17
C ALA A 137 6.99 -17.95 1.93
N VAL A 138 6.36 -19.11 1.68
CA VAL A 138 6.72 -19.99 0.56
C VAL A 138 6.15 -19.47 -0.76
N VAL A 139 4.88 -19.05 -0.78
CA VAL A 139 4.24 -18.71 -2.06
C VAL A 139 4.54 -17.28 -2.48
N HIS A 140 4.73 -16.34 -1.55
CA HIS A 140 5.14 -14.98 -1.91
C HIS A 140 6.56 -14.96 -2.46
N SER A 141 7.48 -15.81 -1.99
CA SER A 141 8.82 -15.87 -2.58
C SER A 141 8.77 -16.34 -4.04
N LEU A 142 7.95 -17.34 -4.34
CA LEU A 142 7.67 -17.77 -5.71
C LEU A 142 7.00 -16.66 -6.55
N ALA A 143 6.02 -15.96 -5.97
CA ALA A 143 5.36 -14.83 -6.62
C ALA A 143 6.35 -13.73 -7.02
N LEU A 144 7.21 -13.37 -6.07
CA LEU A 144 8.17 -12.30 -6.22
C LEU A 144 9.24 -12.68 -7.23
N ALA A 145 9.66 -13.94 -7.27
CA ALA A 145 10.61 -14.44 -8.27
C ALA A 145 10.08 -14.39 -9.71
N LEU A 146 8.77 -14.30 -9.93
CA LEU A 146 8.17 -14.12 -11.26
C LEU A 146 8.18 -12.65 -11.74
N VAL A 147 8.35 -11.70 -10.83
CA VAL A 147 8.18 -10.26 -11.10
C VAL A 147 9.47 -9.47 -10.89
N VAL A 148 10.32 -9.94 -9.97
CA VAL A 148 11.53 -9.28 -9.52
C VAL A 148 12.72 -10.21 -9.74
N GLU A 149 13.89 -9.64 -9.97
CA GLU A 149 15.14 -10.39 -10.03
C GLU A 149 15.38 -11.21 -8.74
N ALA A 150 15.88 -12.43 -8.89
CA ALA A 150 16.07 -13.37 -7.78
C ALA A 150 16.84 -12.75 -6.60
N ARG A 151 17.87 -11.94 -6.88
CA ARG A 151 18.70 -11.28 -5.86
C ARG A 151 17.95 -10.37 -4.89
N ASP A 152 16.80 -9.83 -5.32
CA ASP A 152 16.01 -8.87 -4.54
C ASP A 152 14.80 -9.53 -3.85
N VAL A 153 14.42 -10.75 -4.24
CA VAL A 153 13.28 -11.50 -3.69
C VAL A 153 13.31 -11.56 -2.15
N PRO A 154 14.44 -11.85 -1.49
CA PRO A 154 14.49 -11.92 -0.03
C PRO A 154 14.14 -10.60 0.67
N TYR A 155 14.43 -9.45 0.07
CA TYR A 155 14.13 -8.13 0.63
C TYR A 155 12.63 -7.82 0.56
N PHE A 156 11.98 -8.15 -0.56
CA PHE A 156 10.53 -8.02 -0.70
C PHE A 156 9.78 -9.01 0.19
N LEU A 157 10.31 -10.23 0.33
CA LEU A 157 9.76 -11.26 1.22
C LEU A 157 9.80 -10.81 2.69
N LEU A 158 10.88 -10.16 3.12
CA LEU A 158 10.98 -9.60 4.46
C LEU A 158 9.82 -8.63 4.75
N VAL A 159 9.52 -7.73 3.81
CA VAL A 159 8.44 -6.74 3.96
C VAL A 159 7.07 -7.45 4.00
N SER A 160 6.83 -8.42 3.12
CA SER A 160 5.56 -9.15 3.08
C SER A 160 5.33 -9.97 4.37
N LEU A 161 6.39 -10.59 4.91
CA LEU A 161 6.33 -11.33 6.16
C LEU A 161 6.14 -10.44 7.38
N CYS A 162 6.82 -9.29 7.45
CA CYS A 162 6.58 -8.32 8.52
C CYS A 162 5.14 -7.80 8.49
N ALA A 163 4.59 -7.52 7.29
CA ALA A 163 3.21 -7.07 7.13
C ALA A 163 2.19 -8.14 7.53
N THR A 164 2.33 -9.37 7.05
CA THR A 164 1.43 -10.49 7.41
C THR A 164 1.54 -10.84 8.89
N TYR A 165 2.74 -10.79 9.48
CA TYR A 165 2.93 -10.96 10.92
C TYR A 165 2.27 -9.85 11.74
N HIS A 166 2.32 -8.59 11.29
CA HIS A 166 1.61 -7.49 11.97
C HIS A 166 0.10 -7.72 12.03
N LEU A 167 -0.46 -8.26 10.93
CA LEU A 167 -1.89 -8.45 10.78
C LEU A 167 -2.40 -9.71 11.49
N LEU A 168 -1.63 -10.80 11.49
CA LEU A 168 -2.07 -12.12 11.94
C LEU A 168 -1.21 -12.73 13.06
N GLY A 169 0.04 -12.30 13.24
CA GLY A 169 0.97 -12.85 14.24
C GLY A 169 0.78 -12.33 15.67
N ARG A 170 0.02 -11.24 15.84
CA ARG A 170 -0.39 -10.69 17.14
C ARG A 170 -1.49 -11.55 17.79
N PRO A 171 -1.71 -11.50 19.11
CA PRO A 171 -2.76 -12.29 19.74
C PRO A 171 -4.14 -11.87 19.22
N VAL A 172 -4.71 -12.70 18.35
CA VAL A 172 -5.98 -12.45 17.66
C VAL A 172 -7.15 -13.04 18.46
N THR A 173 -8.19 -12.25 18.73
CA THR A 173 -9.41 -12.71 19.42
C THR A 173 -10.29 -13.55 18.52
N SER A 174 -10.93 -14.62 19.01
CA SER A 174 -11.82 -15.43 18.17
C SER A 174 -13.03 -14.64 17.68
N SER A 175 -13.30 -14.73 16.37
CA SER A 175 -14.46 -14.13 15.71
C SER A 175 -15.79 -14.66 16.26
N PHE A 176 -15.77 -15.87 16.83
CA PHE A 176 -16.95 -16.59 17.30
C PHE A 176 -17.06 -16.64 18.82
N SER A 177 -16.29 -15.83 19.56
CA SER A 177 -16.32 -15.79 21.02
C SER A 177 -17.27 -14.71 21.57
N ASN A 178 -18.03 -15.03 22.62
CA ASN A 178 -18.94 -14.08 23.25
C ASN A 178 -18.18 -13.11 24.20
N ALA A 179 -17.78 -11.95 23.69
CA ALA A 179 -16.99 -10.94 24.43
C ALA A 179 -17.61 -10.48 25.76
N LYS A 180 -18.96 -10.51 25.89
CA LYS A 180 -19.68 -10.09 27.10
C LYS A 180 -19.58 -11.11 28.25
N GLY A 181 -19.41 -12.40 27.96
CA GLY A 181 -19.34 -13.46 28.98
C GLY A 181 -17.96 -13.58 29.64
N ALA A 182 -16.89 -13.27 28.90
CA ALA A 182 -15.52 -13.37 29.41
C ALA A 182 -15.16 -12.30 30.44
N VAL A 183 -15.68 -11.08 30.26
CA VAL A 183 -15.51 -9.96 31.20
C VAL A 183 -16.40 -10.16 32.44
N ALA A 184 -17.65 -10.62 32.27
CA ALA A 184 -18.58 -10.89 33.37
C ALA A 184 -18.14 -12.03 34.31
N SER A 185 -17.47 -13.08 33.80
CA SER A 185 -16.94 -14.16 34.65
C SER A 185 -15.66 -13.81 35.41
N MET A 186 -14.94 -12.76 35.01
CA MET A 186 -13.78 -12.24 35.77
C MET A 186 -14.18 -11.19 36.81
N LEU A 187 -15.25 -10.43 36.57
CA LEU A 187 -15.81 -9.46 37.53
C LEU A 187 -16.46 -10.11 38.76
N GLY A 188 -16.51 -11.45 38.83
CA GLY A 188 -16.83 -12.21 40.04
C GLY A 188 -15.71 -12.23 41.09
N GLY A 189 -14.57 -11.56 40.86
CA GLY A 189 -13.49 -11.42 41.82
C GLY A 189 -12.78 -10.07 41.72
N GLY A 190 -13.14 -9.14 42.61
CA GLY A 190 -12.33 -7.95 42.93
C GLY A 190 -12.48 -6.76 41.98
N ARG A 191 -13.08 -5.67 42.49
CA ARG A 191 -13.07 -4.33 41.87
C ARG A 191 -11.63 -3.83 41.72
N SER A 192 -11.16 -3.67 40.48
CA SER A 192 -10.13 -2.69 40.14
C SER A 192 -10.55 -1.92 38.89
N GLY A 193 -10.32 -0.61 38.92
CA GLY A 193 -11.06 0.39 38.16
C GLY A 193 -10.86 0.33 36.64
N ALA A 194 -11.96 0.51 35.93
CA ALA A 194 -11.97 0.98 34.56
C ALA A 194 -11.44 2.43 34.51
N ALA A 195 -10.14 2.58 34.33
CA ALA A 195 -9.51 3.85 34.02
C ALA A 195 -8.29 3.62 33.11
N GLY A 196 -8.34 4.16 31.89
CA GLY A 196 -7.16 4.37 31.05
C GLY A 196 -6.71 3.18 30.19
N ALA A 197 -7.35 2.97 29.03
CA ALA A 197 -6.80 2.21 27.91
C ALA A 197 -5.64 2.96 27.22
N GLY A 198 -4.62 3.34 28.00
CA GLY A 198 -3.44 4.10 27.56
C GLY A 198 -2.16 3.74 28.33
N GLY A 199 -2.14 2.60 29.03
CA GLY A 199 -1.06 2.25 29.95
C GLY A 199 -0.27 1.01 29.54
N VAL A 200 1.00 1.24 29.18
CA VAL A 200 2.17 0.35 29.30
C VAL A 200 2.37 -0.70 28.19
N HIS A 201 3.36 -0.41 27.35
CA HIS A 201 4.08 -1.32 26.46
C HIS A 201 4.73 -2.48 27.24
N GLY A 202 3.98 -3.55 27.51
CA GLY A 202 4.52 -4.81 28.00
C GLY A 202 4.78 -5.78 26.84
N PRO A 203 5.91 -6.53 26.83
CA PRO A 203 6.15 -7.59 25.84
C PRO A 203 5.16 -8.75 25.95
N GLY A 204 4.63 -8.99 27.15
CA GLY A 204 3.67 -10.05 27.42
C GLY A 204 2.23 -9.56 27.23
N ALA A 205 1.43 -10.34 26.51
CA ALA A 205 -0.01 -10.16 26.50
C ALA A 205 -0.58 -10.47 27.89
N SER A 206 -1.59 -9.71 28.33
CA SER A 206 -2.27 -9.98 29.60
C SER A 206 -2.92 -11.36 29.57
N ALA A 207 -3.04 -12.02 30.74
CA ALA A 207 -3.67 -13.33 30.85
C ALA A 207 -5.10 -13.35 30.29
N ALA A 208 -5.80 -12.21 30.36
CA ALA A 208 -7.13 -12.03 29.77
C ALA A 208 -7.10 -12.08 28.23
N VAL A 209 -6.13 -11.44 27.59
CA VAL A 209 -5.96 -11.46 26.12
C VAL A 209 -5.60 -12.87 25.64
N LEU A 210 -4.71 -13.56 26.37
CA LEU A 210 -4.34 -14.96 26.09
C LEU A 210 -5.50 -15.95 26.26
N ALA A 211 -6.41 -15.70 27.21
CA ALA A 211 -7.57 -16.56 27.43
C ALA A 211 -8.60 -16.46 26.28
N THR A 212 -8.53 -15.38 25.49
CA THR A 212 -9.44 -15.12 24.35
C THR A 212 -8.76 -15.31 22.99
N SER A 213 -7.46 -15.60 22.96
CA SER A 213 -6.71 -15.74 21.70
C SER A 213 -7.03 -17.06 21.00
N VAL A 214 -7.21 -17.00 19.68
CA VAL A 214 -7.38 -18.18 18.83
C VAL A 214 -6.11 -19.05 18.80
N GLN A 215 -4.96 -18.39 18.87
CA GLN A 215 -3.65 -18.98 18.64
C GLN A 215 -3.04 -19.53 19.93
N SER A 216 -2.28 -20.61 19.81
CA SER A 216 -1.42 -21.08 20.89
C SER A 216 -0.09 -20.33 20.91
N ARG A 217 0.63 -20.39 22.04
CA ARG A 217 1.99 -19.81 22.13
C ARG A 217 2.97 -20.45 21.14
N LEU A 218 2.81 -21.74 20.86
CA LEU A 218 3.62 -22.44 19.85
C LEU A 218 3.33 -21.89 18.46
N ASP A 219 2.06 -21.61 18.14
CA ASP A 219 1.69 -21.03 16.85
C ASP A 219 2.32 -19.62 16.70
N GLY A 220 2.26 -18.81 17.76
CA GLY A 220 2.91 -17.50 17.86
C GLY A 220 4.42 -17.56 17.63
N LEU A 221 5.09 -18.50 18.30
CA LEU A 221 6.53 -18.75 18.16
C LEU A 221 6.89 -19.18 16.73
N LEU A 222 6.14 -20.11 16.13
CA LEU A 222 6.41 -20.60 14.78
C LEU A 222 6.24 -19.50 13.74
N MET A 223 5.17 -18.70 13.81
CA MET A 223 5.00 -17.56 12.91
C MET A 223 6.12 -16.52 13.07
N ALA A 224 6.55 -16.25 14.31
CA ALA A 224 7.67 -15.34 14.57
C ALA A 224 8.98 -15.90 14.01
N ALA A 225 9.28 -17.19 14.26
CA ALA A 225 10.47 -17.85 13.78
C ALA A 225 10.55 -17.81 12.25
N VAL A 226 9.46 -18.15 11.54
CA VAL A 226 9.39 -18.09 10.07
C VAL A 226 9.61 -16.66 9.58
N THR A 227 8.97 -15.66 10.21
CA THR A 227 9.14 -14.24 9.84
C THR A 227 10.59 -13.78 10.00
N MET A 228 11.27 -14.27 11.05
CA MET A 228 12.64 -13.89 11.40
C MET A 228 13.71 -14.59 10.55
N SER A 229 13.49 -15.86 10.17
CA SER A 229 14.52 -16.67 9.51
C SER A 229 14.33 -16.84 8.00
N ALA A 230 13.10 -16.80 7.48
CA ALA A 230 12.84 -17.15 6.07
C ALA A 230 13.55 -16.22 5.06
N PRO A 231 13.57 -14.88 5.22
CA PRO A 231 14.28 -14.00 4.28
C PRO A 231 15.79 -14.28 4.25
N ALA A 232 16.42 -14.42 5.42
CA ALA A 232 17.84 -14.70 5.53
C ALA A 232 18.21 -16.08 4.97
N ALA A 233 17.39 -17.11 5.25
CA ALA A 233 17.58 -18.45 4.73
C ALA A 233 17.46 -18.51 3.21
N LEU A 234 16.48 -17.80 2.63
CA LEU A 234 16.32 -17.71 1.18
C LEU A 234 17.55 -17.07 0.53
N TYR A 235 17.99 -15.91 1.03
CA TYR A 235 19.17 -15.22 0.50
C TYR A 235 20.45 -16.07 0.62
N ALA A 236 20.65 -16.72 1.77
CA ALA A 236 21.79 -17.59 2.01
C ALA A 236 21.76 -18.82 1.10
N SER A 237 20.58 -19.36 0.79
CA SER A 237 20.43 -20.50 -0.12
C SER A 237 20.78 -20.15 -1.56
N GLU A 238 20.36 -18.98 -2.03
CA GLU A 238 20.68 -18.48 -3.38
C GLU A 238 22.17 -18.19 -3.55
N HIS A 239 22.81 -17.64 -2.52
CA HIS A 239 24.21 -17.19 -2.57
C HIS A 239 25.18 -18.14 -1.84
N TYR A 240 24.77 -19.36 -1.51
CA TYR A 240 25.54 -20.30 -0.67
C TYR A 240 27.00 -20.46 -1.11
N THR A 241 27.26 -20.53 -2.42
CA THR A 241 28.60 -20.74 -2.99
C THR A 241 29.53 -19.53 -2.88
N VAL A 242 28.97 -18.32 -2.77
CA VAL A 242 29.72 -17.05 -2.74
C VAL A 242 29.60 -16.35 -1.38
N LEU A 243 28.77 -16.87 -0.48
CA LEU A 243 28.39 -16.25 0.80
C LEU A 243 29.59 -15.79 1.64
N PHE A 244 30.62 -16.63 1.75
CA PHE A 244 31.82 -16.35 2.55
C PHE A 244 32.96 -15.71 1.75
N ARG A 245 32.81 -15.56 0.43
CA ARG A 245 33.83 -14.95 -0.43
C ARG A 245 33.78 -13.44 -0.42
N HIS A 246 32.57 -12.86 -0.29
CA HIS A 246 32.37 -11.41 -0.28
C HIS A 246 31.64 -10.99 0.98
N ALA A 247 32.22 -10.05 1.73
CA ALA A 247 31.64 -9.51 2.96
C ALA A 247 30.23 -8.91 2.74
N LEU A 248 29.94 -8.43 1.53
CA LEU A 248 28.62 -7.90 1.16
C LEU A 248 27.50 -8.92 1.41
N HIS A 249 27.68 -10.18 1.04
CA HIS A 249 26.64 -11.20 1.24
C HIS A 249 26.47 -11.54 2.73
N MET A 250 27.54 -11.47 3.52
CA MET A 250 27.46 -11.62 4.98
C MET A 250 26.66 -10.48 5.61
N TYR A 251 26.95 -9.23 5.27
CA TYR A 251 26.17 -8.07 5.74
C TYR A 251 24.70 -8.16 5.34
N SER A 252 24.42 -8.71 4.16
CA SER A 252 23.07 -8.92 3.65
C SER A 252 22.28 -9.95 4.47
N VAL A 253 22.89 -11.09 4.80
CA VAL A 253 22.26 -12.09 5.67
C VAL A 253 22.03 -11.53 7.07
N VAL A 254 23.02 -10.83 7.62
CA VAL A 254 22.88 -10.16 8.92
C VAL A 254 21.72 -9.17 8.89
N LEU A 255 21.61 -8.35 7.84
CA LEU A 255 20.51 -7.39 7.67
C LEU A 255 19.15 -8.10 7.57
N LEU A 256 19.04 -9.12 6.71
CA LEU A 256 17.80 -9.87 6.47
C LEU A 256 17.33 -10.68 7.69
N ALA A 257 18.24 -11.09 8.58
CA ALA A 257 17.88 -11.71 9.85
C ALA A 257 17.52 -10.66 10.92
N SER A 258 18.32 -9.60 11.03
CA SER A 258 18.20 -8.60 12.10
C SER A 258 17.00 -7.65 11.94
N VAL A 259 16.62 -7.27 10.73
CA VAL A 259 15.47 -6.36 10.52
C VAL A 259 14.13 -6.97 10.96
N PRO A 260 13.75 -8.20 10.56
CA PRO A 260 12.50 -8.78 11.02
C PRO A 260 12.53 -9.09 12.52
N THR A 261 13.68 -9.48 13.10
CA THR A 261 13.81 -9.64 14.57
C THR A 261 13.62 -8.31 15.31
N LEU A 262 14.18 -7.22 14.80
CA LEU A 262 13.99 -5.86 15.32
C LEU A 262 12.51 -5.46 15.21
N TYR A 263 11.86 -5.74 14.07
CA TYR A 263 10.46 -5.44 13.87
C TYR A 263 9.54 -6.19 14.85
N VAL A 264 9.68 -7.51 14.98
CA VAL A 264 8.87 -8.34 15.89
C VAL A 264 9.06 -7.91 17.34
N SER A 265 10.26 -7.47 17.72
CA SER A 265 10.55 -7.02 19.08
C SER A 265 10.05 -5.60 19.40
N LEU A 266 9.92 -4.72 18.39
CA LEU A 266 9.37 -3.37 18.55
C LEU A 266 7.83 -3.33 18.46
N VAL A 267 7.22 -4.26 17.73
CA VAL A 267 5.77 -4.31 17.55
C VAL A 267 5.08 -4.55 18.91
N PRO A 268 4.01 -3.78 19.23
CA PRO A 268 3.23 -4.02 20.44
C PRO A 268 2.66 -5.44 20.43
N CYS A 269 2.84 -6.16 21.52
CA CYS A 269 2.49 -7.57 21.67
C CYS A 269 3.10 -8.49 20.58
N GLY A 270 4.23 -8.13 19.96
CA GLY A 270 4.89 -9.00 18.98
C GLY A 270 5.38 -10.30 19.61
N MET A 271 6.08 -10.21 20.75
CA MET A 271 6.61 -11.40 21.44
C MET A 271 5.69 -11.93 22.54
N TRP A 272 4.37 -11.88 22.32
CA TRP A 272 3.35 -12.29 23.29
C TRP A 272 3.44 -13.78 23.69
N TRP A 273 4.09 -14.60 22.86
CA TRP A 273 4.32 -16.02 23.09
C TRP A 273 5.41 -16.31 24.14
N LEU A 274 6.16 -15.29 24.57
CA LEU A 274 7.13 -15.40 25.68
C LEU A 274 6.43 -15.71 27.02
N PRO A 275 7.16 -16.31 27.99
CA PRO A 275 6.62 -16.68 29.30
C PRO A 275 6.03 -15.49 30.09
N ALA A 276 5.07 -15.78 30.97
CA ALA A 276 4.16 -14.80 31.56
C ALA A 276 4.79 -13.82 32.57
N HIS A 277 6.00 -14.08 33.07
CA HIS A 277 6.64 -13.17 34.03
C HIS A 277 7.07 -11.87 33.33
N PRO A 278 6.49 -10.70 33.69
CA PRO A 278 6.67 -9.46 32.93
C PRO A 278 8.12 -8.95 32.95
N ARG A 279 8.87 -9.23 34.03
CA ARG A 279 10.29 -8.86 34.14
C ARG A 279 11.16 -9.71 33.22
N LEU A 280 10.91 -11.03 33.20
CA LEU A 280 11.67 -11.96 32.35
C LEU A 280 11.33 -11.77 30.87
N ALA A 281 10.07 -11.51 30.53
CA ALA A 281 9.68 -11.17 29.17
C ALA A 281 10.35 -9.88 28.66
N ARG A 282 10.48 -8.84 29.52
CA ARG A 282 11.25 -7.63 29.19
C ARG A 282 12.74 -7.89 29.05
N ALA A 283 13.33 -8.69 29.94
CA ALA A 283 14.74 -9.05 29.85
C ALA A 283 15.04 -9.82 28.55
N LEU A 284 14.21 -10.80 28.20
CA LEU A 284 14.33 -11.55 26.95
C LEU A 284 14.09 -10.66 25.73
N GLN A 285 13.11 -9.75 25.79
CA GLN A 285 12.89 -8.76 24.74
C GLN A 285 14.15 -7.91 24.51
N MET A 286 14.75 -7.36 25.57
CA MET A 286 15.97 -6.55 25.47
C MET A 286 17.16 -7.37 24.94
N LEU A 287 17.28 -8.63 25.36
CA LEU A 287 18.32 -9.54 24.91
C LEU A 287 18.22 -9.86 23.42
N VAL A 288 17.03 -9.84 22.83
CA VAL A 288 16.84 -10.00 21.37
C VAL A 288 16.94 -8.64 20.64
N LEU A 289 16.37 -7.59 21.23
CA LEU A 289 16.25 -6.26 20.63
C LEU A 289 17.61 -5.57 20.41
N LEU A 290 18.50 -5.63 21.40
CA LEU A 290 19.83 -5.00 21.29
C LEU A 290 20.71 -5.62 20.18
N PRO A 291 20.93 -6.94 20.12
CA PRO A 291 21.70 -7.53 19.03
C PRO A 291 20.99 -7.41 17.69
N ALA A 292 19.65 -7.42 17.66
CA ALA A 292 18.91 -7.11 16.44
C ALA A 292 19.21 -5.70 15.95
N LEU A 293 19.17 -4.68 16.82
CA LEU A 293 19.52 -3.30 16.46
C LEU A 293 20.96 -3.21 15.94
N LEU A 294 21.93 -3.77 16.66
CA LEU A 294 23.33 -3.78 16.24
C LEU A 294 23.52 -4.48 14.89
N GLY A 295 22.87 -5.63 14.70
CA GLY A 295 22.88 -6.36 13.43
C GLY A 295 22.27 -5.54 12.29
N THR A 296 21.16 -4.84 12.52
CA THR A 296 20.52 -4.01 11.48
C THR A 296 21.43 -2.87 11.06
N LEU A 297 22.08 -2.21 12.02
CA LEU A 297 22.99 -1.10 11.76
C LEU A 297 24.27 -1.60 11.05
N ALA A 298 24.89 -2.68 11.52
CA ALA A 298 26.06 -3.27 10.86
C ALA A 298 25.75 -3.75 9.43
N GLY A 299 24.61 -4.39 9.22
CA GLY A 299 24.16 -4.82 7.90
C GLY A 299 23.88 -3.64 6.96
N PHE A 300 23.25 -2.58 7.47
CA PHE A 300 22.96 -1.35 6.72
C PHE A 300 24.25 -0.58 6.39
N GLU A 301 25.16 -0.43 7.35
CA GLU A 301 26.47 0.18 7.17
C GLU A 301 27.27 -0.52 6.08
N GLY A 302 27.47 -1.83 6.24
CA GLY A 302 28.31 -2.63 5.35
C GLY A 302 27.74 -2.80 3.94
N ARG A 303 26.41 -2.90 3.79
CA ARG A 303 25.77 -3.10 2.47
C ARG A 303 25.40 -1.79 1.78
N VAL A 304 24.94 -0.78 2.50
CA VAL A 304 24.35 0.44 1.91
C VAL A 304 25.32 1.62 2.03
N VAL A 305 25.78 1.92 3.24
CA VAL A 305 26.55 3.15 3.49
C VAL A 305 27.94 3.08 2.85
N PHE A 306 28.71 2.03 3.13
CA PHE A 306 30.08 1.88 2.62
C PHE A 306 30.17 1.40 1.17
N VAL A 307 29.08 0.92 0.58
CA VAL A 307 29.05 0.50 -0.82
C VAL A 307 28.47 1.60 -1.69
N SER A 308 27.24 2.05 -1.40
CA SER A 308 26.51 3.00 -2.24
C SER A 308 26.82 4.46 -1.93
N PHE A 309 27.06 4.80 -0.66
CA PHE A 309 27.29 6.18 -0.22
C PHE A 309 28.75 6.52 0.07
N ARG A 310 29.69 5.61 -0.25
CA ARG A 310 31.12 5.80 0.02
C ARG A 310 31.69 7.08 -0.56
N GLN A 311 31.20 7.50 -1.73
CA GLN A 311 31.63 8.73 -2.40
C GLN A 311 31.34 10.02 -1.61
N PHE A 312 30.41 9.97 -0.65
CA PHE A 312 30.07 11.12 0.20
C PHE A 312 30.85 11.11 1.53
N ILE A 313 31.56 10.03 1.83
CA ILE A 313 32.37 9.91 3.04
C ILE A 313 33.77 10.45 2.74
N GLN A 314 34.14 11.56 3.36
CA GLN A 314 35.42 12.25 3.09
C GLN A 314 36.54 11.82 4.04
N LEU A 315 36.22 11.09 5.11
CA LEU A 315 37.22 10.60 6.06
C LEU A 315 37.97 9.39 5.51
N HIS A 316 39.25 9.27 5.87
CA HIS A 316 40.04 8.09 5.55
C HIS A 316 39.86 6.97 6.59
N PRO A 317 39.95 5.69 6.19
CA PRO A 317 40.03 4.57 7.11
C PRO A 317 41.16 4.72 8.13
N PRO A 318 40.94 4.42 9.43
CA PRO A 318 39.75 3.81 10.04
C PRO A 318 38.68 4.79 10.56
N TRP A 319 38.88 6.10 10.38
CA TRP A 319 38.04 7.14 10.97
C TRP A 319 36.66 7.24 10.31
N ASP A 320 36.54 6.84 9.05
CA ASP A 320 35.25 6.67 8.36
C ASP A 320 34.35 5.65 9.08
N TRP A 321 34.86 4.45 9.38
CA TRP A 321 34.14 3.41 10.10
C TRP A 321 33.69 3.90 11.48
N ILE A 322 34.61 4.45 12.26
CA ILE A 322 34.30 4.89 13.63
C ILE A 322 33.24 5.99 13.64
N SER A 323 33.37 7.00 12.77
CA SER A 323 32.46 8.15 12.74
C SER A 323 31.06 7.79 12.22
N VAL A 324 30.98 7.00 11.15
CA VAL A 324 29.71 6.54 10.58
C VAL A 324 28.99 5.62 11.57
N THR A 325 29.69 4.64 12.14
CA THR A 325 29.10 3.74 13.14
C THR A 325 28.66 4.50 14.39
N ALA A 326 29.44 5.47 14.88
CA ALA A 326 29.02 6.32 16.01
C ALA A 326 27.77 7.14 15.70
N ALA A 327 27.67 7.71 14.48
CA ALA A 327 26.50 8.47 14.06
C ALA A 327 25.23 7.59 13.96
N LEU A 328 25.34 6.41 13.36
CA LEU A 328 24.22 5.50 13.15
C LEU A 328 23.78 4.79 14.43
N LEU A 329 24.72 4.39 15.30
CA LEU A 329 24.39 3.88 16.64
C LEU A 329 23.69 4.94 17.49
N GLY A 330 24.13 6.19 17.43
CA GLY A 330 23.46 7.30 18.11
C GLY A 330 22.02 7.48 17.64
N LEU A 331 21.81 7.50 16.32
CA LEU A 331 20.48 7.59 15.73
C LEU A 331 19.60 6.38 16.13
N GLY A 332 20.15 5.17 16.04
CA GLY A 332 19.46 3.94 16.41
C GLY A 332 19.08 3.91 17.89
N ALA A 333 19.98 4.34 18.79
CA ALA A 333 19.73 4.44 20.22
C ALA A 333 18.65 5.49 20.54
N ALA A 334 18.70 6.66 19.91
CA ALA A 334 17.68 7.70 20.07
C ALA A 334 16.30 7.24 19.56
N ALA A 335 16.25 6.59 18.39
CA ALA A 335 15.02 6.02 17.84
C ALA A 335 14.46 4.91 18.75
N LEU A 336 15.32 4.03 19.26
CA LEU A 336 14.93 2.99 20.20
C LEU A 336 14.39 3.59 21.50
N ALA A 337 15.06 4.61 22.03
CA ALA A 337 14.63 5.30 23.25
C ALA A 337 13.24 5.94 23.09
N TYR A 338 12.98 6.52 21.91
CA TYR A 338 11.68 7.07 21.55
C TYR A 338 10.59 6.00 21.42
N VAL A 339 10.83 4.96 20.61
CA VAL A 339 9.83 3.90 20.34
C VAL A 339 9.52 3.07 21.60
N SER A 340 10.52 2.83 22.45
CA SER A 340 10.34 2.15 23.73
C SER A 340 9.67 3.03 24.81
N GLY A 341 9.52 4.34 24.55
CA GLY A 341 9.00 5.31 25.51
C GLY A 341 9.90 5.47 26.75
N SER A 342 11.19 5.17 26.63
CA SER A 342 12.20 5.31 27.68
C SER A 342 12.87 6.68 27.69
N ALA A 343 12.83 7.40 26.57
CA ALA A 343 13.25 8.80 26.48
C ALA A 343 12.45 9.66 27.48
N GLY A 344 13.14 10.43 28.34
CA GLY A 344 12.55 11.30 29.35
C GLY A 344 12.01 10.59 30.61
N ARG A 345 11.94 9.25 30.63
CA ARG A 345 11.53 8.46 31.81
C ARG A 345 12.67 7.71 32.47
N ALA A 346 13.54 7.11 31.66
CA ALA A 346 14.65 6.27 32.13
C ALA A 346 16.02 6.82 31.73
N VAL A 347 16.08 7.62 30.65
CA VAL A 347 17.30 8.29 30.20
C VAL A 347 17.12 9.79 30.37
N ASP A 348 18.04 10.40 31.12
CA ASP A 348 18.08 11.85 31.30
C ASP A 348 18.27 12.57 29.96
N VAL A 349 17.50 13.64 29.75
CA VAL A 349 17.51 14.39 28.49
C VAL A 349 18.88 15.01 28.23
N THR A 350 19.64 15.35 29.27
CA THR A 350 21.01 15.88 29.16
C THR A 350 21.97 14.86 28.56
N ILE A 351 21.90 13.60 29.02
CA ILE A 351 22.73 12.51 28.50
C ILE A 351 22.35 12.19 27.06
N ALA A 352 21.04 12.10 26.79
CA ALA A 352 20.53 11.88 25.44
C ALA A 352 20.92 13.02 24.48
N GLY A 353 20.84 14.27 24.93
CA GLY A 353 21.23 15.45 24.17
C GLY A 353 22.73 15.52 23.88
N ALA A 354 23.58 15.23 24.87
CA ALA A 354 25.03 15.14 24.68
C ALA A 354 25.40 14.03 23.68
N LEU A 355 24.77 12.86 23.78
CA LEU A 355 24.98 11.77 22.83
C LEU A 355 24.54 12.19 21.41
N MET A 356 23.38 12.80 21.26
CA MET A 356 22.89 13.32 19.97
C MET A 356 23.85 14.34 19.35
N LEU A 357 24.42 15.24 20.15
CA LEU A 357 25.41 16.21 19.69
C LEU A 357 26.70 15.53 19.20
N VAL A 358 27.24 14.57 19.96
CA VAL A 358 28.45 13.82 19.57
C VAL A 358 28.21 13.03 18.29
N CYS A 359 27.08 12.32 18.19
CA CYS A 359 26.75 11.50 17.03
C CYS A 359 26.48 12.35 15.77
N THR A 360 25.82 13.50 15.90
CA THR A 360 25.62 14.42 14.78
C THR A 360 26.90 15.12 14.35
N ALA A 361 27.80 15.46 15.29
CA ALA A 361 29.14 15.94 14.96
C ALA A 361 29.93 14.89 14.17
N ALA A 362 29.94 13.64 14.64
CA ALA A 362 30.62 12.54 13.96
C ALA A 362 30.11 12.34 12.53
N GLY A 363 28.78 12.32 12.33
CA GLY A 363 28.18 12.21 11.01
C GLY A 363 28.46 13.41 10.09
N ALA A 364 28.44 14.64 10.63
CA ALA A 364 28.74 15.85 9.87
C ALA A 364 30.20 15.88 9.40
N VAL A 365 31.14 15.49 10.27
CA VAL A 365 32.56 15.37 9.92
C VAL A 365 32.78 14.24 8.90
N ALA A 366 32.08 13.11 9.04
CA ALA A 366 32.14 12.01 8.07
C ALA A 366 31.68 12.44 6.68
N ALA A 367 30.62 13.24 6.59
CA ALA A 367 30.12 13.83 5.35
C ALA A 367 31.00 14.95 4.78
N GLY A 368 32.10 15.33 5.45
CA GLY A 368 33.02 16.37 5.00
C GLY A 368 32.54 17.81 5.28
N LEU A 369 31.63 18.02 6.23
CA LEU A 369 31.17 19.35 6.60
C LEU A 369 32.34 20.16 7.19
N PRO A 370 32.66 21.35 6.65
CA PRO A 370 33.73 22.17 7.18
C PRO A 370 33.38 22.72 8.57
N LEU A 371 34.39 22.91 9.42
CA LEU A 371 34.21 23.27 10.83
C LEU A 371 33.37 24.53 11.07
N HIS A 372 33.39 25.49 10.14
CA HIS A 372 32.58 26.71 10.25
C HIS A 372 31.08 26.50 9.98
N TRP A 373 30.69 25.42 9.29
CA TRP A 373 29.28 25.02 9.10
C TRP A 373 28.79 24.03 10.17
N LEU A 374 29.70 23.48 10.99
CA LEU A 374 29.38 22.55 12.08
C LEU A 374 28.38 23.08 13.12
N PRO A 375 28.26 24.40 13.39
CA PRO A 375 27.20 24.88 14.28
C PRO A 375 25.78 24.55 13.79
N ALA A 376 25.52 24.46 12.48
CA ALA A 376 24.19 24.18 11.95
C ALA A 376 23.62 22.79 12.34
N PRO A 377 24.33 21.66 12.12
CA PRO A 377 23.85 20.35 12.57
C PRO A 377 23.81 20.24 14.10
N LEU A 378 24.73 20.90 14.81
CA LEU A 378 24.74 20.91 16.27
C LEU A 378 23.55 21.66 16.85
N LEU A 379 23.17 22.79 16.25
CA LEU A 379 21.94 23.50 16.58
C LEU A 379 20.71 22.63 16.31
N ALA A 380 20.74 21.81 15.25
CA ALA A 380 19.67 20.86 14.98
C ALA A 380 19.54 19.84 16.11
N ALA A 381 20.64 19.18 16.48
CA ALA A 381 20.68 18.20 17.56
C ALA A 381 20.27 18.79 18.92
N ALA A 382 20.79 19.97 19.26
CA ALA A 382 20.45 20.68 20.50
C ALA A 382 18.98 21.07 20.54
N GLY A 383 18.45 21.63 19.44
CA GLY A 383 17.02 22.00 19.34
C GLY A 383 16.10 20.81 19.52
N LEU A 384 16.45 19.66 18.93
CA LEU A 384 15.67 18.43 19.08
C LEU A 384 15.73 17.87 20.50
N ALA A 385 16.92 17.87 21.12
CA ALA A 385 17.10 17.40 22.49
C ALA A 385 16.32 18.26 23.50
N LEU A 386 16.39 19.59 23.38
CA LEU A 386 15.64 20.51 24.24
C LEU A 386 14.13 20.38 24.03
N TYR A 387 13.69 20.19 22.78
CA TYR A 387 12.28 19.98 22.46
C TYR A 387 11.67 18.78 23.17
N TYR A 388 12.45 17.70 23.40
CA TYR A 388 11.98 16.54 24.15
C TYR A 388 11.67 16.85 25.62
N ASP A 389 12.29 17.87 26.20
CA ASP A 389 12.04 18.31 27.58
C ASP A 389 10.94 19.37 27.63
N SER A 390 11.05 20.41 26.80
CA SER A 390 10.19 21.60 26.89
C SER A 390 8.86 21.48 26.12
N GLY A 391 8.82 20.66 25.06
CA GLY A 391 7.73 20.65 24.07
C GLY A 391 7.54 21.97 23.31
N SER A 392 8.49 22.91 23.38
CA SER A 392 8.36 24.26 22.85
C SER A 392 8.56 24.33 21.33
N LEU A 393 7.63 24.97 20.62
CA LEU A 393 7.75 25.20 19.17
C LEU A 393 8.99 26.01 18.77
N ARG A 394 9.53 26.84 19.68
CA ARG A 394 10.75 27.62 19.40
C ARG A 394 11.97 26.72 19.25
N GLU A 395 12.10 25.74 20.11
CA GLU A 395 13.21 24.79 20.10
C GLU A 395 13.11 23.83 18.92
N TYR A 396 11.88 23.43 18.56
CA TYR A 396 11.65 22.69 17.32
C TYR A 396 11.98 23.51 16.07
N ALA A 397 11.70 24.83 16.08
CA ALA A 397 12.08 25.70 14.97
C ALA A 397 13.61 25.81 14.84
N LEU A 398 14.36 25.79 15.95
CA LEU A 398 15.83 25.69 15.92
C LEU A 398 16.29 24.37 15.28
N PHE A 399 15.62 23.25 15.62
CA PHE A 399 15.87 21.96 14.95
C PHE A 399 15.67 22.05 13.43
N ALA A 400 14.50 22.55 13.01
CA ALA A 400 14.14 22.66 11.60
C ALA A 400 15.08 23.60 10.84
N ALA A 401 15.48 24.74 11.44
CA ALA A 401 16.39 25.69 10.83
C ALA A 401 17.81 25.11 10.66
N GLY A 402 18.34 24.45 11.70
CA GLY A 402 19.64 23.79 11.64
C GLY A 402 19.68 22.66 10.60
N ALA A 403 18.64 21.82 10.56
CA ALA A 403 18.51 20.74 9.59
C ALA A 403 18.29 21.23 8.15
N ALA A 404 17.56 22.34 7.96
CA ALA A 404 17.41 22.95 6.65
C ALA A 404 18.75 23.53 6.15
N ALA A 405 19.50 24.23 7.03
CA ALA A 405 20.80 24.79 6.68
C ALA A 405 21.82 23.71 6.28
N THR A 406 21.85 22.58 6.99
CA THR A 406 22.71 21.43 6.62
C THR A 406 22.29 20.81 5.30
N GLY A 407 20.99 20.63 5.06
CA GLY A 407 20.46 20.14 3.79
C GLY A 407 20.79 21.06 2.61
N VAL A 408 20.65 22.37 2.79
CA VAL A 408 21.03 23.38 1.78
C VAL A 408 22.51 23.29 1.46
N TRP A 409 23.38 23.22 2.47
CA TRP A 409 24.82 23.06 2.25
C TRP A 409 25.11 21.78 1.47
N PHE A 410 24.55 20.64 1.88
CA PHE A 410 24.80 19.34 1.25
C PHE A 410 24.39 19.32 -0.22
N VAL A 411 23.16 19.76 -0.52
CA VAL A 411 22.67 19.82 -1.91
C VAL A 411 23.49 20.79 -2.75
N ARG A 412 23.83 21.95 -2.18
CA ARG A 412 24.65 22.96 -2.88
C ARG A 412 26.05 22.45 -3.18
N HIS A 413 26.68 21.77 -2.23
CA HIS A 413 28.07 21.34 -2.34
C HIS A 413 28.24 20.12 -3.26
N HIS A 414 27.25 19.24 -3.36
CA HIS A 414 27.36 18.00 -4.14
C HIS A 414 26.64 18.01 -5.50
N PHE A 415 25.51 18.72 -5.65
CA PHE A 415 24.65 18.57 -6.83
C PHE A 415 24.40 19.86 -7.59
N TRP A 416 24.44 21.01 -6.92
CA TRP A 416 23.98 22.28 -7.51
C TRP A 416 24.84 22.81 -8.66
N PHE A 417 26.10 22.39 -8.74
CA PHE A 417 27.02 22.78 -9.81
C PHE A 417 26.97 21.86 -11.03
N LEU A 418 26.27 20.71 -10.94
CA LEU A 418 26.14 19.75 -12.03
C LEU A 418 25.06 20.19 -13.02
N ASP A 419 25.46 20.46 -14.27
CA ASP A 419 24.53 20.78 -15.36
C ASP A 419 24.19 19.51 -16.15
N ILE A 420 23.37 18.66 -15.54
CA ILE A 420 22.90 17.40 -16.12
C ILE A 420 21.38 17.47 -16.31
N MET A 421 20.89 16.99 -17.44
CA MET A 421 19.46 16.84 -17.70
C MET A 421 18.97 15.49 -17.17
N VAL A 422 17.99 15.52 -16.26
CA VAL A 422 17.30 14.31 -15.77
C VAL A 422 15.90 14.31 -16.39
N GLY A 423 15.67 13.36 -17.31
CA GLY A 423 14.45 13.32 -18.11
C GLY A 423 14.29 14.57 -18.99
N THR A 424 13.36 15.45 -18.60
CA THR A 424 13.07 16.70 -19.32
C THR A 424 13.53 17.97 -18.57
N THR A 425 14.15 17.82 -17.41
CA THR A 425 14.45 18.93 -16.49
C THR A 425 15.91 18.96 -16.06
N HIS A 426 16.49 20.16 -15.97
CA HIS A 426 17.84 20.34 -15.42
C HIS A 426 17.89 19.91 -13.94
N LEU A 427 18.97 19.26 -13.53
CA LEU A 427 19.19 18.86 -12.14
C LEU A 427 19.10 20.04 -11.16
N HIS A 428 19.50 21.24 -11.59
CA HIS A 428 19.39 22.46 -10.79
C HIS A 428 17.96 22.78 -10.32
N THR A 429 16.97 22.58 -11.19
CA THR A 429 15.57 22.84 -10.84
C THR A 429 15.04 21.77 -9.90
N LEU A 430 15.46 20.52 -10.08
CA LEU A 430 15.16 19.42 -9.16
C LEU A 430 15.76 19.67 -7.76
N CYS A 431 17.01 20.14 -7.67
CA CYS A 431 17.62 20.52 -6.40
C CYS A 431 16.85 21.64 -5.68
N LYS A 432 16.38 22.67 -6.42
CA LYS A 432 15.54 23.72 -5.83
C LYS A 432 14.22 23.17 -5.30
N LEU A 433 13.54 22.34 -6.09
CA LEU A 433 12.28 21.70 -5.69
C LEU A 433 12.47 20.82 -4.45
N LEU A 434 13.57 20.06 -4.39
CA LEU A 434 13.93 19.24 -3.23
C LEU A 434 14.14 20.07 -1.96
N LEU A 435 14.87 21.19 -2.06
CA LEU A 435 15.09 22.08 -0.92
C LEU A 435 13.79 22.77 -0.46
N VAL A 436 12.90 23.12 -1.39
CA VAL A 436 11.58 23.66 -1.04
C VAL A 436 10.71 22.59 -0.37
N ALA A 437 10.76 21.33 -0.82
CA ALA A 437 10.06 20.20 -0.22
C ALA A 437 10.64 19.79 1.16
N LEU A 438 11.92 20.06 1.41
CA LEU A 438 12.54 19.78 2.70
C LEU A 438 11.92 20.62 3.84
N VAL A 439 11.51 21.87 3.56
CA VAL A 439 10.97 22.79 4.57
C VAL A 439 9.68 22.26 5.23
N PRO A 440 8.59 21.95 4.49
CA PRO A 440 7.39 21.38 5.11
C PRO A 440 7.65 19.98 5.69
N ALA A 441 8.56 19.17 5.12
CA ALA A 441 8.94 17.88 5.69
C ALA A 441 9.53 18.00 7.11
N LEU A 442 10.35 19.02 7.36
CA LEU A 442 10.94 19.30 8.67
C LEU A 442 9.95 19.98 9.63
N LEU A 443 9.04 20.82 9.16
CA LEU A 443 8.12 21.57 10.03
C LEU A 443 6.90 20.78 10.48
N VAL A 444 6.35 19.94 9.60
CA VAL A 444 5.08 19.22 9.84
C VAL A 444 5.10 18.38 11.14
N PRO A 445 6.13 17.56 11.44
CA PRO A 445 6.09 16.70 12.62
C PRO A 445 5.98 17.49 13.94
N GLY A 446 6.71 18.60 14.08
CA GLY A 446 6.61 19.45 15.28
C GLY A 446 5.28 20.19 15.37
N LEU A 447 4.68 20.58 14.24
CA LEU A 447 3.34 21.18 14.22
C LEU A 447 2.24 20.19 14.61
N VAL A 448 2.40 18.91 14.26
CA VAL A 448 1.49 17.83 14.69
C VAL A 448 1.59 17.62 16.20
N VAL A 449 2.80 17.50 16.74
CA VAL A 449 3.01 17.24 18.17
C VAL A 449 2.54 18.41 19.03
N SER A 450 2.82 19.65 18.60
CA SER A 450 2.37 20.88 19.28
C SER A 450 0.88 21.21 19.10
N ARG A 451 0.14 20.42 18.31
CA ARG A 451 -1.29 20.65 17.97
C ARG A 451 -1.56 22.08 17.50
N SER A 452 -0.73 22.57 16.59
CA SER A 452 -0.87 23.89 15.98
C SER A 452 -2.14 23.98 15.09
N SER A 453 -2.33 25.12 14.42
CA SER A 453 -3.53 25.35 13.60
C SER A 453 -3.70 24.30 12.49
N ARG A 454 -4.91 23.71 12.44
CA ARG A 454 -5.26 22.63 11.48
C ARG A 454 -5.15 23.07 10.02
N GLN A 455 -5.39 24.36 9.76
CA GLN A 455 -5.30 24.96 8.42
C GLN A 455 -3.85 25.05 7.94
N LEU A 456 -2.93 25.53 8.79
CA LEU A 456 -1.51 25.60 8.47
C LEU A 456 -0.93 24.20 8.24
N LEU A 457 -1.25 23.26 9.14
CA LEU A 457 -0.82 21.87 9.01
C LEU A 457 -1.33 21.24 7.70
N GLY A 458 -2.62 21.42 7.40
CA GLY A 458 -3.23 20.95 6.15
C GLY A 458 -2.58 21.56 4.91
N ALA A 459 -2.32 22.88 4.92
CA ALA A 459 -1.68 23.57 3.80
C ALA A 459 -0.24 23.11 3.56
N LEU A 460 0.56 22.94 4.62
CA LEU A 460 1.95 22.44 4.49
C LEU A 460 2.00 21.00 3.99
N LEU A 461 1.08 20.14 4.45
CA LEU A 461 0.96 18.77 3.97
C LEU A 461 0.54 18.73 2.49
N MET A 462 -0.43 19.55 2.07
CA MET A 462 -0.85 19.66 0.67
C MET A 462 0.30 20.15 -0.22
N LEU A 463 1.04 21.17 0.24
CA LEU A 463 2.23 21.67 -0.45
C LEU A 463 3.27 20.56 -0.59
N GLN A 464 3.58 19.84 0.50
CA GLN A 464 4.54 18.75 0.47
C GLN A 464 4.14 17.63 -0.48
N ALA A 465 2.88 17.19 -0.43
CA ALA A 465 2.37 16.15 -1.32
C ALA A 465 2.46 16.58 -2.79
N SER A 466 2.14 17.84 -3.11
CA SER A 466 2.24 18.37 -4.47
C SER A 466 3.68 18.42 -4.98
N LEU A 467 4.64 18.86 -4.15
CA LEU A 467 6.05 18.92 -4.51
C LEU A 467 6.63 17.52 -4.68
N LEU A 468 6.25 16.57 -3.81
CA LEU A 468 6.66 15.18 -3.91
C LEU A 468 6.13 14.51 -5.19
N CYS A 469 4.87 14.77 -5.56
CA CYS A 469 4.30 14.28 -6.82
C CYS A 469 5.10 14.77 -8.03
N VAL A 470 5.44 16.07 -8.08
CA VAL A 470 6.22 16.64 -9.19
C VAL A 470 7.65 16.10 -9.20
N LEU A 471 8.30 16.01 -8.04
CA LEU A 471 9.65 15.46 -7.94
C LEU A 471 9.71 14.02 -8.42
N GLU A 472 8.84 13.16 -7.90
CA GLU A 472 8.86 11.75 -8.27
C GLU A 472 8.45 11.50 -9.72
N GLU A 473 7.52 12.29 -10.28
CA GLU A 473 7.20 12.22 -11.71
C GLU A 473 8.43 12.46 -12.58
N LYS A 474 9.26 13.45 -12.22
CA LYS A 474 10.46 13.81 -12.99
C LYS A 474 11.63 12.86 -12.75
N LEU A 475 11.76 12.29 -11.56
CA LEU A 475 12.83 11.34 -11.24
C LEU A 475 12.51 9.91 -11.72
N TYR A 476 11.23 9.55 -11.83
CA TYR A 476 10.76 8.25 -12.30
C TYR A 476 10.66 8.16 -13.83
N ALA A 477 10.48 9.29 -14.52
CA ALA A 477 10.40 9.30 -15.98
C ALA A 477 11.72 8.81 -16.62
N PRO A 478 11.68 7.91 -17.61
CA PRO A 478 12.88 7.40 -18.26
C PRO A 478 13.62 8.54 -18.99
N SER A 479 14.95 8.57 -18.81
CA SER A 479 15.83 9.40 -19.64
C SER A 479 15.79 8.86 -21.08
N HIS A 480 15.62 9.74 -22.06
CA HIS A 480 15.62 9.36 -23.48
C HIS A 480 17.00 8.87 -23.99
N ASP A 481 18.05 8.94 -23.16
CA ASP A 481 19.37 8.42 -23.53
C ASP A 481 19.40 6.90 -23.33
N GLU A 482 19.44 6.18 -24.45
CA GLU A 482 19.41 4.71 -24.61
C GLU A 482 20.53 3.94 -23.88
N LEU A 483 21.44 4.62 -23.17
CA LEU A 483 22.64 4.00 -22.57
C LEU A 483 22.50 3.54 -21.11
N ALA A 484 21.41 3.85 -20.40
CA ALA A 484 21.19 3.30 -19.07
C ALA A 484 19.70 3.03 -18.85
N GLY A 485 19.25 1.82 -19.17
CA GLY A 485 17.88 1.35 -18.88
C GLY A 485 17.53 1.26 -17.39
N GLU A 486 18.31 1.88 -16.50
CA GLU A 486 18.09 1.91 -15.06
C GLU A 486 17.35 3.19 -14.67
N VAL A 487 16.10 3.05 -14.24
CA VAL A 487 15.30 4.17 -13.72
C VAL A 487 15.96 4.72 -12.46
N MET A 488 16.35 6.01 -12.48
CA MET A 488 17.06 6.66 -11.36
C MET A 488 16.26 6.60 -10.05
N TYR A 489 14.93 6.68 -10.14
CA TYR A 489 14.03 6.54 -8.99
C TYR A 489 13.29 5.20 -9.03
N PRO A 490 13.50 4.30 -8.05
CA PRO A 490 12.88 2.98 -8.09
C PRO A 490 11.37 3.02 -7.82
N SER A 491 10.62 2.12 -8.47
CA SER A 491 9.16 2.00 -8.36
C SER A 491 8.66 1.72 -6.93
N TRP A 492 9.42 0.95 -6.14
CA TRP A 492 9.06 0.65 -4.76
C TRP A 492 9.05 1.89 -3.86
N LEU A 493 9.85 2.92 -4.15
CA LEU A 493 9.79 4.18 -3.40
C LEU A 493 8.51 4.95 -3.69
N VAL A 494 8.05 4.96 -4.95
CA VAL A 494 6.75 5.54 -5.33
C VAL A 494 5.62 4.86 -4.57
N LEU A 495 5.64 3.52 -4.48
CA LEU A 495 4.68 2.75 -3.69
C LEU A 495 4.76 3.08 -2.19
N ALA A 496 5.97 3.05 -1.61
CA ALA A 496 6.17 3.26 -0.18
C ALA A 496 5.73 4.66 0.27
N THR A 497 6.13 5.69 -0.46
CA THR A 497 5.76 7.08 -0.15
C THR A 497 4.27 7.36 -0.39
N SER A 498 3.65 6.73 -1.41
CA SER A 498 2.20 6.83 -1.63
C SER A 498 1.41 6.15 -0.52
N ALA A 499 1.80 4.94 -0.12
CA ALA A 499 1.20 4.22 0.99
C ALA A 499 1.37 4.96 2.33
N ALA A 500 2.56 5.49 2.60
CA ALA A 500 2.83 6.31 3.79
C ALA A 500 2.00 7.60 3.78
N GLY A 501 1.87 8.28 2.64
CA GLY A 501 1.03 9.47 2.48
C GLY A 501 -0.45 9.20 2.71
N LEU A 502 -0.98 8.10 2.15
CA LEU A 502 -2.37 7.68 2.37
C LEU A 502 -2.63 7.28 3.81
N ALA A 503 -1.70 6.54 4.42
CA ALA A 503 -1.78 6.17 5.83
C ALA A 503 -1.79 7.44 6.68
N THR A 504 -0.78 8.32 6.56
CA THR A 504 -0.68 9.53 7.38
C THR A 504 -1.91 10.44 7.23
N ALA A 505 -2.45 10.61 6.01
CA ALA A 505 -3.69 11.34 5.79
C ALA A 505 -4.88 10.70 6.52
N HIS A 506 -4.98 9.36 6.52
CA HIS A 506 -6.02 8.65 7.25
C HIS A 506 -5.88 8.80 8.78
N TRP A 507 -4.68 8.61 9.32
CA TRP A 507 -4.40 8.74 10.76
C TRP A 507 -4.67 10.17 11.26
N LEU A 508 -4.12 11.19 10.58
CA LEU A 508 -4.32 12.58 10.95
C LEU A 508 -5.78 13.03 10.82
N ARG A 509 -6.53 12.46 9.87
CA ARG A 509 -7.97 12.68 9.75
C ARG A 509 -8.74 12.02 10.90
N ALA A 510 -8.39 10.79 11.28
CA ALA A 510 -9.02 10.08 12.39
C ALA A 510 -8.83 10.82 13.72
N ASP A 511 -7.65 11.42 13.91
CA ASP A 511 -7.31 12.25 15.07
C ASP A 511 -7.84 13.70 14.98
N ALA A 512 -8.56 14.05 13.90
CA ALA A 512 -9.07 15.39 13.63
C ALA A 512 -7.98 16.50 13.66
N ALA A 513 -6.73 16.14 13.34
CA ALA A 513 -5.60 17.06 13.30
C ALA A 513 -5.57 17.91 12.01
N ILE A 514 -6.13 17.39 10.91
CA ILE A 514 -6.22 18.07 9.61
C ILE A 514 -7.67 18.37 9.22
N THR A 515 -7.86 19.35 8.35
CA THR A 515 -9.17 19.70 7.78
C THR A 515 -9.64 18.63 6.78
N HIS A 516 -10.97 18.55 6.58
CA HIS A 516 -11.57 17.65 5.57
C HIS A 516 -11.08 17.96 4.15
N THR A 517 -10.86 19.25 3.84
CA THR A 517 -10.32 19.70 2.55
C THR A 517 -8.89 19.25 2.35
N ALA A 518 -8.03 19.33 3.36
CA ALA A 518 -6.66 18.85 3.28
C ALA A 518 -6.62 17.32 3.12
N ALA A 519 -7.42 16.57 3.90
CA ALA A 519 -7.49 15.12 3.78
C ALA A 519 -7.97 14.67 2.38
N TRP A 520 -8.94 15.37 1.80
CA TRP A 520 -9.40 15.14 0.42
C TRP A 520 -8.26 15.29 -0.59
N VAL A 521 -7.54 16.42 -0.55
CA VAL A 521 -6.45 16.69 -1.49
C VAL A 521 -5.30 15.68 -1.32
N LEU A 522 -4.92 15.36 -0.08
CA LEU A 522 -3.83 14.42 0.20
C LEU A 522 -4.14 13.02 -0.31
N VAL A 523 -5.35 12.50 -0.03
CA VAL A 523 -5.76 11.19 -0.55
C VAL A 523 -5.79 11.22 -2.07
N SER A 524 -6.27 12.30 -2.67
CA SER A 524 -6.31 12.41 -4.12
C SER A 524 -4.93 12.45 -4.79
N LEU A 525 -3.98 13.22 -4.25
CA LEU A 525 -2.62 13.32 -4.79
C LEU A 525 -1.83 12.02 -4.62
N HIS A 526 -1.85 11.41 -3.43
CA HIS A 526 -1.11 10.17 -3.17
C HIS A 526 -1.71 8.96 -3.90
N SER A 527 -3.01 8.94 -4.18
CA SER A 527 -3.62 7.91 -5.03
C SER A 527 -3.30 8.13 -6.52
N ALA A 528 -3.36 9.37 -6.99
CA ALA A 528 -3.01 9.72 -8.37
C ALA A 528 -1.57 9.35 -8.71
N LYS A 529 -0.65 9.57 -7.78
CA LYS A 529 0.76 9.20 -7.92
C LYS A 529 1.00 7.73 -8.32
N LEU A 530 0.14 6.81 -7.93
CA LEU A 530 0.24 5.39 -8.32
C LEU A 530 0.11 5.17 -9.82
N CYS A 531 -0.46 6.12 -10.58
CA CYS A 531 -0.54 6.03 -12.04
C CYS A 531 0.85 6.03 -12.71
N MET A 532 1.88 6.58 -12.05
CA MET A 532 3.26 6.56 -12.56
C MET A 532 3.72 5.13 -12.86
N LEU A 533 3.29 4.16 -12.03
CA LEU A 533 3.68 2.76 -12.13
C LEU A 533 3.07 2.03 -13.33
N LEU A 534 1.99 2.58 -13.91
CA LEU A 534 1.35 1.98 -15.08
C LEU A 534 2.12 2.37 -16.36
N LEU A 535 2.33 3.68 -16.56
CA LEU A 535 2.95 4.23 -17.76
C LEU A 535 3.82 5.44 -17.39
N PRO A 536 5.11 5.24 -17.08
CA PRO A 536 6.01 6.33 -16.68
C PRO A 536 6.19 7.41 -17.75
N GLU A 537 6.20 7.02 -19.02
CA GLU A 537 6.49 7.90 -20.16
C GLU A 537 5.38 8.92 -20.45
N ALA A 538 4.17 8.67 -19.93
CA ALA A 538 2.98 9.41 -20.31
C ALA A 538 2.66 10.61 -19.37
N TYR A 539 3.47 10.87 -18.34
CA TYR A 539 3.30 12.01 -17.41
C TYR A 539 1.85 12.16 -16.90
N LEU A 540 1.28 11.04 -16.43
CA LEU A 540 -0.14 10.88 -16.12
C LEU A 540 -0.58 11.50 -14.79
N VAL A 541 0.35 12.07 -14.01
CA VAL A 541 0.13 12.39 -12.60
C VAL A 541 -0.83 13.56 -12.43
N LEU A 542 -0.62 14.64 -13.19
CA LEU A 542 -1.49 15.81 -13.09
C LEU A 542 -2.93 15.51 -13.57
N PRO A 543 -3.15 14.89 -14.75
CA PRO A 543 -4.50 14.55 -15.18
C PRO A 543 -5.21 13.57 -14.24
N SER A 544 -4.51 12.55 -13.73
CA SER A 544 -5.07 11.61 -12.76
C SER A 544 -5.34 12.26 -11.39
N ALA A 545 -4.54 13.24 -10.96
CA ALA A 545 -4.79 14.02 -9.75
C ALA A 545 -6.06 14.86 -9.86
N LEU A 546 -6.27 15.54 -10.98
CA LEU A 546 -7.50 16.32 -11.22
C LEU A 546 -8.74 15.43 -11.25
N LEU A 547 -8.66 14.28 -11.92
CA LEU A 547 -9.74 13.29 -11.92
C LEU A 547 -10.00 12.75 -10.51
N SER A 548 -8.95 12.36 -9.80
CA SER A 548 -9.02 11.86 -8.42
C SER A 548 -9.63 12.88 -7.46
N LEU A 549 -9.32 14.17 -7.60
CA LEU A 549 -9.93 15.25 -6.82
C LEU A 549 -11.44 15.31 -7.08
N ALA A 550 -11.86 15.35 -8.35
CA ALA A 550 -13.27 15.43 -8.72
C ALA A 550 -14.08 14.22 -8.22
N VAL A 551 -13.53 13.01 -8.36
CA VAL A 551 -14.20 11.74 -7.99
C VAL A 551 -14.28 11.56 -6.47
N ASN A 552 -13.25 11.96 -5.72
CA ASN A 552 -13.22 11.81 -4.26
C ASN A 552 -13.97 12.93 -3.52
N ALA A 553 -14.30 14.05 -4.15
CA ALA A 553 -15.00 15.18 -3.51
C ALA A 553 -16.25 14.77 -2.70
N PRO A 554 -17.16 13.90 -3.21
CA PRO A 554 -18.35 13.50 -2.47
C PRO A 554 -18.09 12.67 -1.21
N LEU A 555 -16.93 12.01 -1.14
CA LEU A 555 -16.55 11.18 0.00
C LEU A 555 -16.01 12.01 1.18
N PHE A 556 -15.44 13.19 0.91
CA PHE A 556 -14.73 13.98 1.92
C PHE A 556 -15.41 15.32 2.23
N LEU A 557 -15.91 16.05 1.23
CA LEU A 557 -16.48 17.39 1.41
C LEU A 557 -17.92 17.37 1.93
N TYR A 558 -18.66 16.30 1.63
CA TYR A 558 -20.07 16.15 1.99
C TYR A 558 -20.34 15.18 3.15
N GLU A 559 -19.29 14.77 3.87
CA GLU A 559 -19.45 13.97 5.07
C GLU A 559 -19.81 14.89 6.26
N THR A 560 -20.92 14.59 6.94
CA THR A 560 -21.34 15.34 8.15
C THR A 560 -20.45 14.97 9.34
N GLU A 561 -20.10 15.96 10.16
CA GLU A 561 -19.38 15.76 11.42
C GLU A 561 -20.04 14.65 12.26
N ARG A 562 -19.24 13.67 12.69
CA ARG A 562 -19.63 12.79 13.80
C ARG A 562 -19.73 13.65 15.05
N ARG A 563 -20.93 13.99 15.51
CA ARG A 563 -21.10 14.53 16.88
C ARG A 563 -20.61 13.46 17.88
N PRO A 564 -19.62 13.74 18.72
CA PRO A 564 -19.36 12.91 19.89
C PRO A 564 -20.33 13.38 20.99
N HIS A 565 -21.20 12.49 21.47
CA HIS A 565 -21.67 12.35 22.86
C HIS A 565 -23.00 11.59 22.87
N GLY A 566 -23.01 10.46 23.59
CA GLY A 566 -24.20 9.96 24.27
C GLY A 566 -25.09 8.94 23.54
N ILE A 567 -24.94 7.67 23.96
CA ILE A 567 -26.04 6.72 24.24
C ILE A 567 -26.85 6.15 23.04
N VAL A 568 -26.60 4.85 22.81
CA VAL A 568 -27.54 3.75 22.45
C VAL A 568 -28.38 3.86 21.17
N GLY A 569 -28.22 2.84 20.31
CA GLY A 569 -29.16 2.49 19.24
C GLY A 569 -28.62 2.80 17.85
N GLY A 570 -28.76 1.85 16.92
CA GLY A 570 -28.18 1.91 15.57
C GLY A 570 -28.49 3.22 14.85
N VAL A 571 -27.50 4.13 14.81
CA VAL A 571 -27.67 5.42 14.16
C VAL A 571 -27.51 5.24 12.66
N LEU A 572 -28.65 5.25 11.96
CA LEU A 572 -28.73 5.43 10.51
C LEU A 572 -27.83 6.61 10.10
N ARG A 573 -26.78 6.31 9.35
CA ARG A 573 -25.89 7.28 8.72
C ARG A 573 -26.76 8.24 7.90
N ARG A 574 -27.03 9.45 8.42
CA ARG A 574 -27.92 10.42 7.77
C ARG A 574 -27.25 10.86 6.47
N ARG A 575 -27.77 10.35 5.34
CA ARG A 575 -27.24 10.67 4.00
C ARG A 575 -27.51 12.15 3.71
N VAL A 576 -26.46 12.89 3.35
CA VAL A 576 -26.57 14.31 2.97
C VAL A 576 -27.19 14.39 1.57
N ARG A 577 -28.34 15.04 1.45
CA ARG A 577 -28.95 15.34 0.15
C ARG A 577 -28.42 16.68 -0.34
N LEU A 578 -27.73 16.66 -1.47
CA LEU A 578 -27.26 17.88 -2.14
C LEU A 578 -28.40 18.51 -2.93
N THR A 579 -28.36 19.84 -3.05
CA THR A 579 -29.25 20.56 -3.97
C THR A 579 -28.96 20.11 -5.42
N PRO A 580 -29.96 20.09 -6.31
CA PRO A 580 -29.77 19.63 -7.70
C PRO A 580 -28.71 20.46 -8.43
N LEU A 581 -28.61 21.76 -8.13
CA LEU A 581 -27.58 22.63 -8.69
C LEU A 581 -26.17 22.21 -8.26
N GLN A 582 -25.95 21.92 -6.98
CA GLN A 582 -24.66 21.41 -6.48
C GLN A 582 -24.30 20.06 -7.08
N GLY A 583 -25.28 19.16 -7.20
CA GLY A 583 -25.09 17.87 -7.88
C GLY A 583 -24.69 18.03 -9.35
N LEU A 584 -25.33 18.96 -10.07
CA LEU A 584 -25.01 19.28 -11.46
C LEU A 584 -23.62 19.89 -11.61
N VAL A 585 -23.24 20.84 -10.74
CA VAL A 585 -21.89 21.42 -10.72
C VAL A 585 -20.84 20.33 -10.50
N HIS A 586 -21.10 19.37 -9.61
CA HIS A 586 -20.19 18.23 -9.44
C HIS A 586 -20.13 17.31 -10.65
N ALA A 587 -21.26 16.98 -11.25
CA ALA A 587 -21.29 16.17 -12.47
C ALA A 587 -20.50 16.85 -13.61
N LEU A 588 -20.63 18.16 -13.77
CA LEU A 588 -19.84 18.96 -14.72
C LEU A 588 -18.35 18.98 -14.36
N SER A 589 -18.00 19.05 -13.07
CA SER A 589 -16.60 18.98 -12.64
C SER A 589 -15.94 17.63 -12.96
N VAL A 590 -16.66 16.51 -12.77
CA VAL A 590 -16.18 15.18 -13.14
C VAL A 590 -16.05 15.06 -14.67
N LEU A 591 -17.04 15.55 -15.42
CA LEU A 591 -16.98 15.56 -16.89
C LEU A 591 -15.77 16.35 -17.40
N ALA A 592 -15.52 17.54 -16.84
CA ALA A 592 -14.36 18.35 -17.18
C ALA A 592 -13.04 17.65 -16.82
N ALA A 593 -12.98 16.99 -15.66
CA ALA A 593 -11.79 16.24 -15.25
C ALA A 593 -11.51 15.03 -16.15
N VAL A 594 -12.54 14.28 -16.56
CA VAL A 594 -12.42 13.19 -17.54
C VAL A 594 -11.97 13.73 -18.90
N ALA A 595 -12.52 14.88 -19.33
CA ALA A 595 -12.10 15.51 -20.58
C ALA A 595 -10.61 15.93 -20.55
N LEU A 596 -10.11 16.43 -19.43
CA LEU A 596 -8.69 16.75 -19.23
C LEU A 596 -7.82 15.49 -19.13
N ALA A 597 -8.31 14.43 -18.50
CA ALA A 597 -7.63 13.15 -18.34
C ALA A 597 -7.77 12.21 -19.55
N ARG A 598 -8.38 12.64 -20.66
CA ARG A 598 -8.67 11.74 -21.78
C ARG A 598 -7.42 11.11 -22.40
N PHE A 599 -6.34 11.87 -22.56
CA PHE A 599 -5.09 11.34 -23.12
C PHE A 599 -4.46 10.29 -22.19
N ALA A 600 -4.57 10.50 -20.88
CA ALA A 600 -4.17 9.51 -19.89
C ALA A 600 -4.97 8.21 -20.02
N VAL A 601 -6.27 8.29 -20.27
CA VAL A 601 -7.12 7.12 -20.53
C VAL A 601 -6.69 6.44 -21.83
N PHE A 602 -6.37 7.20 -22.87
CA PHE A 602 -5.98 6.65 -24.17
C PHE A 602 -4.64 5.91 -24.10
N ASP A 603 -3.66 6.46 -23.38
CA ASP A 603 -2.38 5.81 -23.13
C ASP A 603 -2.56 4.46 -22.42
N VAL A 604 -3.38 4.41 -21.37
CA VAL A 604 -3.68 3.16 -20.64
C VAL A 604 -4.38 2.14 -21.53
N VAL A 605 -5.38 2.57 -22.31
CA VAL A 605 -6.09 1.68 -23.25
C VAL A 605 -5.13 1.12 -24.28
N GLN A 606 -4.30 1.96 -24.91
CA GLN A 606 -3.33 1.54 -25.91
C GLN A 606 -2.29 0.57 -25.35
N TYR A 607 -1.86 0.77 -24.10
CA TYR A 607 -0.98 -0.15 -23.41
C TYR A 607 -1.63 -1.52 -23.20
N LEU A 608 -2.89 -1.54 -22.73
CA LEU A 608 -3.63 -2.78 -22.50
C LEU A 608 -3.95 -3.54 -23.80
N SER A 609 -4.22 -2.83 -24.89
CA SER A 609 -4.55 -3.43 -26.20
C SER A 609 -3.33 -3.79 -27.05
N SER A 610 -2.11 -3.42 -26.61
CA SER A 610 -0.84 -3.53 -27.36
C SER A 610 -0.88 -3.03 -28.82
N SER A 611 -1.91 -2.27 -29.17
CA SER A 611 -2.27 -1.82 -30.51
C SER A 611 -3.01 -0.50 -30.42
N ARG A 612 -3.03 0.28 -31.52
CA ARG A 612 -3.74 1.57 -31.53
C ARG A 612 -5.25 1.32 -31.51
N PRO A 613 -5.98 1.79 -30.48
CA PRO A 613 -7.40 1.51 -30.33
C PRO A 613 -8.27 2.27 -31.34
N THR A 614 -9.46 1.72 -31.60
CA THR A 614 -10.47 2.33 -32.46
C THR A 614 -11.18 3.49 -31.76
N GLU A 615 -11.87 4.33 -32.54
CA GLU A 615 -12.65 5.47 -32.02
C GLU A 615 -13.72 5.02 -31.00
N GLY A 616 -14.38 3.89 -31.27
CA GLY A 616 -15.40 3.31 -30.39
C GLY A 616 -14.84 2.84 -29.04
N VAL A 617 -13.68 2.18 -29.04
CA VAL A 617 -12.99 1.73 -27.82
C VAL A 617 -12.60 2.92 -26.95
N LEU A 618 -12.03 3.97 -27.55
CA LEU A 618 -11.61 5.18 -26.82
C LEU A 618 -12.80 5.92 -26.20
N LEU A 619 -13.90 6.08 -26.94
CA LEU A 619 -15.12 6.70 -26.39
C LEU A 619 -15.81 5.82 -25.34
N GLY A 620 -15.84 4.50 -25.56
CA GLY A 620 -16.36 3.54 -24.59
C GLY A 620 -15.59 3.59 -23.27
N ALA A 621 -14.26 3.66 -23.34
CA ALA A 621 -13.39 3.84 -22.18
C ALA A 621 -13.67 5.16 -21.44
N LEU A 622 -13.81 6.30 -22.15
CA LEU A 622 -14.17 7.57 -21.52
C LEU A 622 -15.55 7.52 -20.85
N ALA A 623 -16.54 6.88 -21.47
CA ALA A 623 -17.87 6.70 -20.89
C ALA A 623 -17.83 5.85 -19.62
N LEU A 624 -17.04 4.78 -19.60
CA LEU A 624 -16.83 3.95 -18.41
C LEU A 624 -16.11 4.72 -17.30
N VAL A 625 -15.08 5.51 -17.62
CA VAL A 625 -14.37 6.34 -16.63
C VAL A 625 -15.31 7.41 -16.06
N LEU A 626 -16.16 8.02 -16.90
CA LEU A 626 -17.19 8.95 -16.45
C LEU A 626 -18.22 8.28 -15.53
N ALA A 627 -18.70 7.08 -15.89
CA ALA A 627 -19.62 6.32 -15.05
C ALA A 627 -18.96 5.96 -13.70
N ALA A 628 -17.72 5.47 -13.71
CA ALA A 628 -16.97 5.18 -12.50
C ALA A 628 -16.78 6.45 -11.63
N GLY A 629 -16.46 7.58 -12.26
CA GLY A 629 -16.23 8.85 -11.57
C GLY A 629 -17.49 9.47 -10.95
N LEU A 630 -18.68 9.22 -11.53
CA LEU A 630 -19.97 9.68 -10.99
C LEU A 630 -20.53 8.74 -9.89
N ALA A 631 -20.06 7.50 -9.80
CA ALA A 631 -20.58 6.50 -8.86
C ALA A 631 -20.53 6.96 -7.38
N PRO A 632 -19.44 7.57 -6.85
CA PRO A 632 -19.38 8.00 -5.46
C PRO A 632 -20.42 9.06 -5.10
N LEU A 633 -20.68 10.01 -6.01
CA LEU A 633 -21.71 11.04 -5.84
C LEU A 633 -23.09 10.41 -5.69
N LEU A 634 -23.42 9.44 -6.55
CA LEU A 634 -24.71 8.78 -6.54
C LEU A 634 -24.89 7.90 -5.29
N LEU A 635 -23.91 7.06 -4.97
CA LEU A 635 -23.99 6.15 -3.83
C LEU A 635 -24.12 6.90 -2.49
N ARG A 636 -23.50 8.07 -2.37
CA ARG A 636 -23.47 8.85 -1.12
C ARG A 636 -24.61 9.86 -1.01
N CYS A 637 -24.86 10.64 -2.05
CA CYS A 637 -25.76 11.80 -1.98
C CYS A 637 -27.15 11.50 -2.55
N TYR A 638 -27.26 10.59 -3.53
CA TYR A 638 -28.50 10.33 -4.27
C TYR A 638 -28.98 8.87 -4.22
N GLY A 639 -28.43 8.04 -3.33
CA GLY A 639 -28.75 6.60 -3.29
C GLY A 639 -30.21 6.26 -2.92
N SER A 640 -31.06 7.24 -2.60
CA SER A 640 -32.50 7.05 -2.40
C SER A 640 -33.33 7.22 -3.68
N SER A 641 -32.79 7.87 -4.72
CA SER A 641 -33.50 7.99 -6.00
C SER A 641 -33.26 6.74 -6.84
N PRO A 642 -34.30 6.08 -7.36
CA PRO A 642 -34.13 4.92 -8.25
C PRO A 642 -33.65 5.33 -9.65
N VAL A 643 -33.87 6.58 -10.07
CA VAL A 643 -33.57 7.06 -11.43
C VAL A 643 -32.07 7.23 -11.68
N LEU A 644 -31.34 7.87 -10.77
CA LEU A 644 -29.91 8.15 -10.97
C LEU A 644 -29.01 6.90 -11.05
N PRO A 645 -29.15 5.85 -10.21
CA PRO A 645 -28.36 4.63 -10.38
C PRO A 645 -28.69 3.90 -11.70
N ARG A 646 -29.93 4.01 -12.20
CA ARG A 646 -30.31 3.49 -13.52
C ARG A 646 -29.63 4.26 -14.65
N LEU A 647 -29.57 5.59 -14.58
CA LEU A 647 -28.83 6.42 -15.54
C LEU A 647 -27.34 6.10 -15.53
N LEU A 648 -26.76 5.83 -14.36
CA LEU A 648 -25.37 5.39 -14.25
C LEU A 648 -25.14 4.03 -14.90
N ALA A 649 -26.03 3.07 -14.63
CA ALA A 649 -25.99 1.76 -15.25
C ALA A 649 -26.14 1.86 -16.77
N LEU A 650 -27.03 2.72 -17.26
CA LEU A 650 -27.17 3.00 -18.69
C LEU A 650 -25.87 3.53 -19.29
N LEU A 651 -25.24 4.52 -18.64
CA LEU A 651 -23.94 5.06 -19.08
C LEU A 651 -22.85 3.97 -19.09
N ALA A 652 -22.79 3.12 -18.06
CA ALA A 652 -21.85 2.01 -18.01
C ALA A 652 -22.12 0.99 -19.13
N ILE A 653 -23.37 0.60 -19.35
CA ILE A 653 -23.77 -0.31 -20.43
C ILE A 653 -23.42 0.30 -21.79
N THR A 654 -23.64 1.61 -21.99
CA THR A 654 -23.24 2.27 -23.24
C THR A 654 -21.73 2.21 -23.44
N GLY A 655 -20.94 2.43 -22.40
CA GLY A 655 -19.48 2.31 -22.48
C GLY A 655 -19.02 0.90 -22.83
N VAL A 656 -19.61 -0.12 -22.20
CA VAL A 656 -19.33 -1.54 -22.49
C VAL A 656 -19.73 -1.87 -23.94
N LEU A 657 -20.89 -1.43 -24.39
CA LEU A 657 -21.39 -1.66 -25.75
C LEU A 657 -20.44 -1.04 -26.79
N LEU A 658 -19.95 0.18 -26.55
CA LEU A 658 -18.99 0.86 -27.42
C LEU A 658 -17.63 0.15 -27.47
N LEU A 659 -17.17 -0.40 -26.34
CA LEU A 659 -15.94 -1.20 -26.26
C LEU A 659 -16.03 -2.49 -27.08
N PHE A 660 -17.16 -3.19 -27.02
CA PHE A 660 -17.34 -4.45 -27.75
C PHE A 660 -17.66 -4.25 -29.23
N LEU A 661 -18.51 -3.28 -29.57
CA LEU A 661 -18.92 -3.07 -30.96
C LEU A 661 -17.91 -2.25 -31.75
N GLN A 662 -17.09 -1.41 -31.10
CA GLN A 662 -16.07 -0.60 -31.77
C GLN A 662 -16.59 0.23 -32.96
N PRO A 663 -17.70 0.99 -32.83
CA PRO A 663 -18.27 1.71 -33.97
C PRO A 663 -17.38 2.88 -34.41
N PRO A 664 -17.25 3.13 -35.73
CA PRO A 664 -16.52 4.29 -36.23
C PRO A 664 -17.35 5.58 -36.03
N LEU A 665 -16.68 6.71 -35.75
CA LEU A 665 -17.36 7.98 -35.52
C LEU A 665 -17.82 8.63 -36.83
N PRO A 666 -18.98 9.31 -36.82
CA PRO A 666 -19.46 10.03 -37.99
C PRO A 666 -18.64 11.31 -38.26
N LEU A 667 -18.04 11.91 -37.22
CA LEU A 667 -17.30 13.17 -37.30
C LEU A 667 -15.78 12.96 -37.40
N ARG A 668 -15.08 13.80 -38.15
CA ARG A 668 -13.62 13.71 -38.33
C ARG A 668 -12.95 14.44 -37.17
N GLY A 669 -12.32 13.70 -36.26
CA GLY A 669 -11.40 14.29 -35.30
C GLY A 669 -10.14 14.76 -36.05
N GLY A 670 -9.77 16.03 -35.92
CA GLY A 670 -8.52 16.53 -36.50
C GLY A 670 -7.31 16.03 -35.70
N SER A 671 -6.21 15.69 -36.38
CA SER A 671 -5.02 15.08 -35.77
C SER A 671 -4.07 16.06 -35.07
N ARG A 672 -4.12 17.36 -35.41
CA ARG A 672 -3.22 18.37 -34.84
C ARG A 672 -3.88 19.25 -33.78
N CYS A 673 -3.34 19.31 -32.57
CA CYS A 673 -3.82 20.25 -31.56
C CYS A 673 -3.27 21.68 -31.81
N PRO A 674 -4.12 22.73 -31.73
CA PRO A 674 -3.62 24.11 -31.75
C PRO A 674 -2.79 24.40 -30.49
N LYS A 675 -1.71 25.18 -30.61
CA LYS A 675 -0.88 25.61 -29.48
C LYS A 675 -1.63 26.63 -28.62
N LEU A 676 -2.43 26.15 -27.67
CA LEU A 676 -3.11 26.97 -26.66
C LEU A 676 -2.31 27.02 -25.35
N PRO A 677 -2.46 28.08 -24.53
CA PRO A 677 -1.86 28.12 -23.20
C PRO A 677 -2.36 26.93 -22.36
N LEU A 678 -1.50 26.42 -21.46
CA LEU A 678 -1.75 25.24 -20.63
C LEU A 678 -1.93 23.92 -21.40
N SER A 679 -1.45 23.84 -22.65
CA SER A 679 -1.54 22.64 -23.51
C SER A 679 -2.96 22.07 -23.65
N LEU A 680 -3.98 22.92 -23.48
CA LEU A 680 -5.38 22.51 -23.59
C LEU A 680 -5.72 22.26 -25.06
N CYS A 681 -5.82 21.00 -25.46
CA CYS A 681 -6.33 20.66 -26.77
C CYS A 681 -7.88 20.66 -26.76
N PRO A 682 -8.57 21.39 -27.65
CA PRO A 682 -10.03 21.32 -27.78
C PRO A 682 -10.48 20.13 -28.64
N ARG A 683 -9.54 19.44 -29.31
CA ARG A 683 -9.83 18.29 -30.16
C ARG A 683 -9.87 17.01 -29.34
N LEU A 684 -10.68 16.06 -29.81
CA LEU A 684 -10.85 14.76 -29.15
C LEU A 684 -9.55 13.95 -29.13
N TRP A 685 -8.77 14.03 -30.21
CA TRP A 685 -7.51 13.30 -30.43
C TRP A 685 -6.33 14.26 -30.60
N ASP A 686 -5.11 13.78 -30.31
CA ASP A 686 -3.83 14.47 -30.59
C ASP A 686 -2.95 13.60 -31.52
N GLU A 687 -1.81 14.14 -31.97
CA GLU A 687 -0.94 13.50 -32.97
C GLU A 687 -0.44 12.11 -32.52
N ARG A 688 -0.29 11.89 -31.20
CA ARG A 688 0.16 10.62 -30.61
C ARG A 688 -0.97 9.59 -30.46
N HIS A 689 -2.23 10.03 -30.38
CA HIS A 689 -3.40 9.20 -30.04
C HIS A 689 -4.40 9.11 -31.20
N ILE A 690 -3.91 9.10 -32.44
CA ILE A 690 -4.77 8.99 -33.62
C ILE A 690 -5.36 7.56 -33.66
N PRO A 691 -6.70 7.42 -33.65
CA PRO A 691 -7.34 6.11 -33.69
C PRO A 691 -7.09 5.43 -35.04
N MET A 692 -6.87 4.13 -35.00
CA MET A 692 -6.65 3.28 -36.18
C MET A 692 -7.69 2.17 -36.19
N HIS A 693 -8.04 1.71 -37.38
CA HIS A 693 -8.94 0.57 -37.56
C HIS A 693 -8.08 -0.65 -37.92
N GLY A 694 -8.29 -1.76 -37.22
CA GLY A 694 -7.59 -3.02 -37.45
C GLY A 694 -8.10 -3.76 -38.69
N THR A 695 -7.46 -4.86 -39.04
CA THR A 695 -7.91 -5.73 -40.14
C THR A 695 -9.25 -6.40 -39.83
N GLU A 696 -9.47 -6.78 -38.57
CA GLU A 696 -10.74 -7.34 -38.08
C GLU A 696 -11.90 -6.34 -38.20
N ASP A 697 -11.65 -5.04 -38.01
CA ASP A 697 -12.67 -4.01 -38.20
C ASP A 697 -13.10 -3.90 -39.66
N VAL A 698 -12.18 -4.12 -40.60
CA VAL A 698 -12.50 -4.16 -42.03
C VAL A 698 -13.35 -5.38 -42.36
N GLU A 699 -13.11 -6.51 -41.70
CA GLU A 699 -13.91 -7.74 -41.85
C GLU A 699 -15.32 -7.60 -41.26
N VAL A 700 -15.44 -6.98 -40.08
CA VAL A 700 -16.73 -6.76 -39.40
C VAL A 700 -17.54 -5.65 -40.07
N TRP A 701 -16.89 -4.55 -40.47
CA TRP A 701 -17.59 -3.35 -40.96
C TRP A 701 -17.61 -3.19 -42.48
N GLY A 702 -16.75 -3.89 -43.22
CA GLY A 702 -16.72 -3.93 -44.68
C GLY A 702 -16.74 -2.55 -45.35
N ARG A 703 -17.73 -2.33 -46.25
CA ARG A 703 -17.95 -1.03 -46.94
C ARG A 703 -18.36 0.12 -46.01
N GLY A 704 -18.77 -0.18 -44.77
CA GLY A 704 -19.24 0.83 -43.83
C GLY A 704 -18.15 1.47 -42.97
N LEU A 705 -16.89 1.35 -43.38
CA LEU A 705 -15.85 2.33 -43.06
C LEU A 705 -16.08 3.65 -43.83
N SER A 706 -16.97 3.66 -44.83
CA SER A 706 -17.38 4.88 -45.51
C SER A 706 -18.25 5.73 -44.56
N ARG A 707 -17.79 6.96 -44.29
CA ARG A 707 -18.42 7.87 -43.30
C ARG A 707 -19.90 8.15 -43.53
N LYS A 708 -20.39 7.98 -44.76
CA LYS A 708 -21.82 8.15 -45.10
C LYS A 708 -22.71 7.11 -44.40
N GLU A 709 -22.17 5.95 -44.05
CA GLU A 709 -22.90 4.84 -43.43
C GLU A 709 -22.80 4.81 -41.89
N HIS A 710 -22.07 5.75 -41.27
CA HIS A 710 -21.86 5.74 -39.82
C HIS A 710 -23.11 6.18 -39.03
N TRP A 711 -23.87 7.16 -39.52
CA TRP A 711 -25.05 7.71 -38.82
C TRP A 711 -26.16 6.67 -38.53
N PRO A 712 -26.59 5.84 -39.51
CA PRO A 712 -27.57 4.78 -39.26
C PRO A 712 -27.15 3.78 -38.16
N ARG A 713 -25.85 3.50 -38.05
CA ARG A 713 -25.31 2.57 -37.04
C ARG A 713 -25.34 3.17 -35.64
N TRP A 714 -25.05 4.46 -35.52
CA TRP A 714 -25.22 5.20 -34.27
C TRP A 714 -26.70 5.30 -33.85
N LEU A 715 -27.63 5.36 -34.81
CA LEU A 715 -29.07 5.27 -34.51
C LEU A 715 -29.48 3.87 -33.99
N LEU A 716 -28.90 2.79 -34.53
CA LEU A 716 -29.12 1.44 -34.00
C LEU A 716 -28.56 1.28 -32.58
N LEU A 717 -27.35 1.80 -32.32
CA LEU A 717 -26.78 1.84 -30.97
C LEU A 717 -27.68 2.62 -30.01
N ALA A 718 -28.15 3.79 -30.44
CA ALA A 718 -29.10 4.59 -29.66
C ALA A 718 -30.41 3.82 -29.39
N ALA A 719 -30.94 3.08 -30.37
CA ALA A 719 -32.12 2.25 -30.19
C ALA A 719 -31.88 1.10 -29.19
N CYS A 720 -30.73 0.41 -29.24
CA CYS A 720 -30.35 -0.63 -28.28
C CYS A 720 -30.22 -0.06 -26.86
N VAL A 721 -29.57 1.10 -26.71
CA VAL A 721 -29.42 1.79 -25.43
C VAL A 721 -30.77 2.24 -24.89
N LEU A 722 -31.62 2.83 -25.73
CA LEU A 722 -32.99 3.20 -25.35
C LEU A 722 -33.81 1.96 -24.96
N GLY A 723 -33.67 0.85 -25.68
CA GLY A 723 -34.26 -0.44 -25.33
C GLY A 723 -33.82 -0.93 -23.94
N ALA A 724 -32.52 -0.92 -23.66
CA ALA A 724 -31.97 -1.25 -22.33
C ALA A 724 -32.43 -0.28 -21.22
N SER A 725 -32.66 0.99 -21.57
CA SER A 725 -33.26 1.95 -20.62
C SER A 725 -34.71 1.60 -20.27
N THR A 726 -35.48 1.03 -21.21
CA THR A 726 -36.87 0.64 -20.94
C THR A 726 -37.00 -0.61 -20.08
N THR A 727 -36.08 -1.59 -20.20
CA THR A 727 -36.09 -2.81 -19.38
C THR A 727 -35.65 -2.56 -17.94
N THR A 728 -34.84 -1.53 -17.70
CA THR A 728 -34.46 -1.09 -16.35
C THR A 728 -35.51 -0.21 -15.65
N VAL A 729 -36.61 0.15 -16.35
CA VAL A 729 -37.72 0.98 -15.83
C VAL A 729 -38.82 0.16 -15.16
N ARG A 730 -38.96 -1.15 -15.47
CA ARG A 730 -39.79 -2.09 -14.70
C ARG A 730 -39.00 -2.63 -13.52
#